data_AF-A0A2D6R7R0-F1
#
_entry.id   AF-A0A2D6R7R0-F1
#
_cell.length_a   1.000
_cell.length_b   1.000
_cell.length_c   1.000
_cell.angle_alpha   90.00
_cell.angle_beta   90.00
_cell.angle_gamma   90.00
#
_symmetry.space_group_name_H-M   'P 1'
#
loop_
_entity.id
_entity.type
_entity.pdbx_description
1 polymer ?
#
loop_
_entity_poly.entity_id
_entity_poly.type
_entity_poly.pdbx_seq_one_letter_code
_entity_poly.pdbx_strand_id
1 'polypeptide(L)'
;MKKIFIIGILIMAVLLVGCGTGDAISDEELEQELSTLTADELAYVNAGDTALAGHAFKDKKIEPAKKKELDKVRKNVKAKRAKDVKEKGVLAACEDTDGGRDYLVKGKAGAGDKTFIDECQTDEYLLEYDCGFEANIPKQDECGHSGLGACRFRCADLGANFMCSEGACVQNAVPEPEPVPEVDQGDIEFWDVEYPNAHVEIWNTGDREGEHIGHTTHFINDRELSILPNGEVVTPFRRAEYEQYLNFPRATGLATGYVNYEESDDDITDLHLKFPDNRQMFWYQLDFFEAAKSSLEGQVMDDFIGRMLNILGVEYKIVKAWQYDGGESIELLLMTGKVSDTFGEGEEKVLRFNGNEYEIRVEELNNGVVTANVQGEELPGLELGETVRLVDGIEFGVVDLSDEGVELVLGAYAIRMRDSNFADQESSHELNVNGETINGAKVTIRGYLWEGTANIDLLEVNMTAQDDYFLREGERLSAYVAFDEPELLFGENWDVQFRGLSDEALSQISLEPTNDEKEYQLTFENTAGDEITLPVYYAAADRFGDENDILHVDPGVIEDEGYFILNDADDGTSVTHVVQYKGAEVGAQTIVSFKVMASGETIERNFADNEVTLRLARTTYTFGPAEGENVEQDDFAVQVTDASEGPGMNNVLWVNGGGKITIANDDAHRLTLETPEGDYEVFREDVHPSVLEEDPFENLPPTPIIIVMRNEDGDVQADVEGLELRSPDQEDDMRYGYTSYGTHVTHHHPVDEKADTVTIEYPENQRFAQVRILGNTQTE
;
A
#
# COMPACT_ATOMS: atom_id res chain seq x y z
N MET A 1 -36.09 -10.76 27.28
CA MET A 1 -35.15 -10.93 26.15
C MET A 1 -35.52 -10.04 24.97
N LYS A 2 -36.62 -10.26 24.23
CA LYS A 2 -37.03 -9.37 23.09
C LYS A 2 -37.00 -7.86 23.38
N LYS A 3 -37.38 -7.41 24.59
CA LYS A 3 -37.39 -5.98 24.96
C LYS A 3 -36.06 -5.43 25.49
N ILE A 4 -35.18 -6.29 26.00
CA ILE A 4 -33.81 -5.92 26.41
C ILE A 4 -32.93 -5.79 25.15
N PHE A 5 -33.21 -6.62 24.14
CA PHE A 5 -32.62 -6.55 22.81
C PHE A 5 -32.98 -5.23 22.09
N ILE A 6 -34.23 -4.77 22.19
CA ILE A 6 -34.65 -3.46 21.63
C ILE A 6 -33.91 -2.28 22.28
N ILE A 7 -33.67 -2.33 23.60
CA ILE A 7 -32.92 -1.28 24.31
C ILE A 7 -31.43 -1.30 23.90
N GLY A 8 -30.85 -2.50 23.67
CA GLY A 8 -29.50 -2.63 23.12
C GLY A 8 -29.37 -2.06 21.72
N ILE A 9 -30.33 -2.33 20.82
CA ILE A 9 -30.37 -1.80 19.45
C ILE A 9 -30.50 -0.27 19.46
N LEU A 10 -31.32 0.31 20.35
CA LEU A 10 -31.48 1.76 20.47
C LEU A 10 -30.20 2.46 20.92
N ILE A 11 -29.40 1.82 21.78
CA ILE A 11 -28.10 2.35 22.22
C ILE A 11 -27.05 2.21 21.10
N MET A 12 -27.07 1.11 20.35
CA MET A 12 -26.19 0.88 19.19
C MET A 12 -26.48 1.87 18.04
N ALA A 13 -27.75 2.14 17.76
CA ALA A 13 -28.16 3.11 16.74
C ALA A 13 -27.73 4.55 17.10
N VAL A 14 -27.66 4.90 18.39
CA VAL A 14 -27.13 6.20 18.84
C VAL A 14 -25.61 6.28 18.70
N LEU A 15 -24.89 5.15 18.77
CA LEU A 15 -23.44 5.08 18.64
C LEU A 15 -22.99 5.08 17.16
N LEU A 16 -23.78 4.52 16.24
CA LEU A 16 -23.45 4.43 14.82
C LEU A 16 -23.68 5.73 14.02
N VAL A 17 -24.51 6.66 14.52
CA VAL A 17 -24.81 7.95 13.85
C VAL A 17 -23.63 8.94 13.89
N GLY A 18 -22.48 8.55 14.46
CA GLY A 18 -21.23 9.31 14.44
C GLY A 18 -20.50 9.33 13.09
N CYS A 19 -20.82 8.41 12.17
CA CYS A 19 -20.22 8.36 10.84
C CYS A 19 -21.28 7.98 9.79
N GLY A 20 -21.61 8.89 8.86
CA GLY A 20 -22.32 8.55 7.61
C GLY A 20 -23.82 8.94 7.50
N THR A 21 -24.07 10.04 6.80
CA THR A 21 -25.22 10.52 5.99
C THR A 21 -26.70 10.05 6.14
N GLY A 22 -27.13 9.39 7.22
CA GLY A 22 -28.57 9.11 7.48
C GLY A 22 -29.27 10.18 8.35
N ASP A 23 -30.52 10.55 8.04
CA ASP A 23 -31.33 11.51 8.82
C ASP A 23 -31.41 11.11 10.31
N ALA A 24 -30.93 12.00 11.21
CA ALA A 24 -30.91 11.76 12.65
C ALA A 24 -32.33 11.66 13.26
N ILE A 25 -32.53 10.70 14.18
CA ILE A 25 -33.72 10.67 15.06
C ILE A 25 -33.84 12.01 15.78
N SER A 26 -35.02 12.63 15.73
CA SER A 26 -35.25 13.90 16.40
C SER A 26 -35.29 13.72 17.93
N ASP A 27 -34.84 14.73 18.68
CA ASP A 27 -34.93 14.75 20.16
C ASP A 27 -36.37 14.49 20.66
N GLU A 28 -37.38 14.85 19.87
CA GLU A 28 -38.81 14.64 20.16
C GLU A 28 -39.23 13.17 20.02
N GLU A 29 -38.68 12.43 19.04
CA GLU A 29 -38.91 10.99 18.86
C GLU A 29 -38.25 10.17 19.96
N LEU A 30 -37.04 10.55 20.38
CA LEU A 30 -36.33 9.91 21.48
C LEU A 30 -37.05 10.12 22.83
N GLU A 31 -37.56 11.34 23.09
CA GLU A 31 -38.38 11.61 24.28
C GLU A 31 -39.71 10.82 24.24
N GLN A 32 -40.31 10.63 23.07
CA GLN A 32 -41.54 9.86 22.91
C GLN A 32 -41.31 8.37 23.19
N GLU A 33 -40.26 7.76 22.65
CA GLU A 33 -39.87 6.36 22.89
C GLU A 33 -39.57 6.10 24.37
N LEU A 34 -38.74 6.94 25.00
CA LEU A 34 -38.37 6.80 26.43
C LEU A 34 -39.57 7.00 27.37
N SER A 35 -40.58 7.76 26.96
CA SER A 35 -41.80 7.98 27.75
C SER A 35 -42.69 6.73 27.88
N THR A 36 -42.48 5.72 27.04
CA THR A 36 -43.25 4.46 27.03
C THR A 36 -42.74 3.40 28.01
N LEU A 37 -41.54 3.61 28.59
CA LEU A 37 -40.91 2.65 29.50
C LEU A 37 -41.51 2.71 30.92
N THR A 38 -41.64 1.54 31.54
CA THR A 38 -42.13 1.39 32.91
C THR A 38 -41.04 1.65 33.96
N ALA A 39 -41.43 1.91 35.21
CA ALA A 39 -40.50 2.20 36.31
C ALA A 39 -39.53 1.05 36.63
N ASP A 40 -39.93 -0.19 36.35
CA ASP A 40 -39.09 -1.38 36.54
C ASP A 40 -38.10 -1.56 35.37
N GLU A 41 -38.43 -1.11 34.15
CA GLU A 41 -37.55 -1.13 32.98
C GLU A 41 -36.44 -0.06 33.09
N LEU A 42 -36.79 1.12 33.60
CA LEU A 42 -35.81 2.18 33.94
C LEU A 42 -34.82 1.77 35.05
N ALA A 43 -35.15 0.75 35.86
CA ALA A 43 -34.29 0.25 36.92
C ALA A 43 -33.23 -0.76 36.44
N TYR A 44 -33.33 -1.25 35.21
CA TYR A 44 -32.40 -2.21 34.60
C TYR A 44 -31.23 -1.56 33.85
N VAL A 45 -31.28 -0.24 33.62
CA VAL A 45 -30.14 0.54 33.11
C VAL A 45 -29.12 0.68 34.25
N ASN A 46 -28.05 -0.12 34.20
CA ASN A 46 -27.05 -0.23 35.26
C ASN A 46 -25.89 0.77 35.08
N ALA A 47 -25.07 0.92 36.11
CA ALA A 47 -24.18 2.07 36.31
C ALA A 47 -23.08 2.34 35.25
N GLY A 48 -22.86 1.44 34.29
CA GLY A 48 -22.00 1.69 33.12
C GLY A 48 -22.53 2.79 32.21
N ASP A 49 -23.85 2.87 32.03
CA ASP A 49 -24.49 3.82 31.11
C ASP A 49 -24.73 5.21 31.72
N THR A 50 -24.53 5.35 33.04
CA THR A 50 -24.78 6.61 33.75
C THR A 50 -23.66 7.65 33.65
N ALA A 51 -22.46 7.30 33.15
CA ALA A 51 -21.41 8.29 32.93
C ALA A 51 -21.74 9.20 31.73
N LEU A 52 -22.26 8.62 30.62
CA LEU A 52 -22.75 9.38 29.48
C LEU A 52 -24.10 10.04 29.74
N ALA A 53 -25.05 9.35 30.39
CA ALA A 53 -26.32 9.98 30.75
C ALA A 53 -26.14 11.14 31.76
N GLY A 54 -25.13 11.06 32.64
CA GLY A 54 -24.85 12.06 33.66
C GLY A 54 -24.52 13.46 33.11
N HIS A 55 -24.00 13.55 31.88
CA HIS A 55 -23.77 14.83 31.21
C HIS A 55 -25.05 15.43 30.62
N ALA A 56 -25.99 14.60 30.14
CA ALA A 56 -27.27 15.07 29.58
C ALA A 56 -28.28 15.56 30.63
N PHE A 57 -28.20 15.08 31.87
CA PHE A 57 -29.20 15.38 32.91
C PHE A 57 -28.89 16.57 33.83
N LYS A 58 -27.78 17.29 33.61
CA LYS A 58 -27.33 18.33 34.57
C LYS A 58 -28.17 19.61 34.55
N ASP A 59 -28.95 19.88 33.50
CA ASP A 59 -29.66 21.16 33.34
C ASP A 59 -31.17 21.11 33.06
N LYS A 60 -31.86 19.96 33.17
CA LYS A 60 -33.31 19.89 32.91
C LYS A 60 -34.17 19.54 34.13
N LYS A 61 -35.29 20.27 34.27
CA LYS A 61 -36.25 20.17 35.38
C LYS A 61 -37.04 18.85 35.31
N ILE A 62 -36.62 17.86 36.09
CA ILE A 62 -37.42 16.66 36.37
C ILE A 62 -38.70 17.08 37.12
N GLU A 63 -39.87 16.63 36.65
CA GLU A 63 -41.13 16.87 37.35
C GLU A 63 -41.06 16.39 38.82
N PRO A 64 -41.54 17.18 39.79
CA PRO A 64 -41.40 16.88 41.23
C PRO A 64 -41.95 15.52 41.66
N ALA A 65 -42.91 14.95 40.92
CA ALA A 65 -43.51 13.66 41.20
C ALA A 65 -42.53 12.49 40.93
N LYS A 66 -41.82 12.51 39.80
CA LYS A 66 -40.86 11.44 39.41
C LYS A 66 -39.61 11.47 40.28
N LYS A 67 -39.14 12.66 40.68
CA LYS A 67 -38.01 12.81 41.63
C LYS A 67 -38.31 12.15 42.99
N LYS A 68 -39.55 12.28 43.48
CA LYS A 68 -39.98 11.71 44.75
C LYS A 68 -40.04 10.18 44.73
N GLU A 69 -40.29 9.59 43.56
CA GLU A 69 -40.32 8.13 43.37
C GLU A 69 -38.92 7.54 43.27
N LEU A 70 -38.02 8.19 42.52
CA LEU A 70 -36.61 7.83 42.41
C LEU A 70 -35.91 7.85 43.79
N ASP A 71 -36.19 8.88 44.60
CA ASP A 71 -35.64 8.99 45.96
C ASP A 71 -36.14 7.88 46.90
N LYS A 72 -37.36 7.35 46.66
CA LYS A 72 -37.94 6.25 47.43
C LYS A 72 -37.27 4.90 47.08
N VAL A 73 -37.00 4.67 45.80
CA VAL A 73 -36.29 3.47 45.31
C VAL A 73 -34.85 3.45 45.84
N ARG A 74 -34.12 4.56 45.72
CA ARG A 74 -32.75 4.71 46.25
C ARG A 74 -32.67 4.40 47.75
N LYS A 75 -33.67 4.83 48.53
CA LYS A 75 -33.72 4.59 49.98
C LYS A 75 -33.95 3.12 50.32
N ASN A 76 -34.74 2.39 49.53
CA ASN A 76 -35.02 0.97 49.74
C ASN A 76 -33.84 0.08 49.37
N VAL A 77 -33.12 0.39 48.28
CA VAL A 77 -31.90 -0.34 47.87
C VAL A 77 -30.80 -0.20 48.93
N LYS A 78 -30.60 1.01 49.45
CA LYS A 78 -29.59 1.28 50.49
C LYS A 78 -29.90 0.55 51.80
N ALA A 79 -31.19 0.40 52.15
CA ALA A 79 -31.62 -0.34 53.34
C ALA A 79 -31.45 -1.87 53.19
N LYS A 80 -31.61 -2.41 51.98
CA LYS A 80 -31.40 -3.84 51.69
C LYS A 80 -29.92 -4.22 51.78
N ARG A 81 -29.04 -3.46 51.12
CA ARG A 81 -27.57 -3.64 51.19
C ARG A 81 -27.02 -3.56 52.63
N ALA A 82 -27.50 -2.60 53.43
CA ALA A 82 -27.06 -2.46 54.82
C ALA A 82 -27.48 -3.63 55.74
N LYS A 83 -28.53 -4.37 55.37
CA LYS A 83 -28.98 -5.56 56.10
C LYS A 83 -28.12 -6.78 55.75
N ASP A 84 -27.78 -6.94 54.48
CA ASP A 84 -27.00 -8.08 53.99
C ASP A 84 -25.53 -8.06 54.47
N VAL A 85 -24.94 -6.87 54.63
CA VAL A 85 -23.57 -6.70 55.17
C VAL A 85 -23.48 -7.05 56.66
N LYS A 86 -24.57 -6.91 57.42
CA LYS A 86 -24.57 -7.07 58.88
C LYS A 86 -24.67 -8.53 59.34
N GLU A 87 -25.10 -9.43 58.46
CA GLU A 87 -25.40 -10.83 58.82
C GLU A 87 -24.29 -11.84 58.43
N LYS A 88 -23.27 -11.47 57.63
CA LYS A 88 -22.29 -12.44 57.10
C LYS A 88 -20.80 -12.26 57.43
N GLY A 89 -20.35 -11.17 58.05
CA GLY A 89 -18.97 -11.07 58.57
C GLY A 89 -17.85 -11.43 57.57
N VAL A 90 -18.05 -11.16 56.28
CA VAL A 90 -17.08 -11.36 55.21
C VAL A 90 -16.20 -10.10 55.14
N LEU A 91 -14.88 -10.26 55.07
CA LEU A 91 -13.97 -9.19 54.63
C LEU A 91 -14.54 -8.62 53.33
N ALA A 92 -14.65 -7.28 53.22
CA ALA A 92 -15.21 -6.66 52.03
C ALA A 92 -14.54 -7.26 50.79
N ALA A 93 -15.34 -7.84 49.89
CA ALA A 93 -14.83 -8.38 48.64
C ALA A 93 -14.03 -7.28 47.94
N CYS A 94 -12.83 -7.63 47.48
CA CYS A 94 -12.08 -6.75 46.61
C CYS A 94 -12.67 -6.91 45.21
N GLU A 95 -13.07 -5.81 44.59
CA GLU A 95 -13.56 -5.77 43.20
C GLU A 95 -12.46 -5.10 42.37
N ASP A 96 -12.04 -5.76 41.29
CA ASP A 96 -11.06 -5.23 40.32
C ASP A 96 -11.72 -5.13 38.95
N THR A 97 -11.57 -4.01 38.25
CA THR A 97 -12.34 -3.76 37.02
C THR A 97 -11.70 -4.27 35.74
N ASP A 98 -10.41 -4.56 35.76
CA ASP A 98 -9.62 -5.07 34.64
C ASP A 98 -9.24 -6.56 34.80
N GLY A 99 -9.58 -7.17 35.94
CA GLY A 99 -9.34 -8.58 36.19
C GLY A 99 -7.96 -8.92 36.78
N GLY A 100 -7.17 -7.93 37.20
CA GLY A 100 -5.96 -8.18 37.99
C GLY A 100 -4.79 -7.26 37.63
N ARG A 101 -3.73 -7.83 37.02
CA ARG A 101 -2.58 -7.07 36.54
C ARG A 101 -2.63 -6.96 35.02
N ASP A 102 -3.48 -6.08 34.54
CA ASP A 102 -3.57 -5.73 33.13
C ASP A 102 -3.02 -4.31 32.91
N TYR A 103 -1.73 -4.25 32.59
CA TYR A 103 -1.06 -2.97 32.38
C TYR A 103 -1.57 -2.20 31.16
N LEU A 104 -2.37 -2.81 30.27
CA LEU A 104 -2.86 -2.19 29.03
C LEU A 104 -4.25 -1.54 29.21
N VAL A 105 -4.93 -1.80 30.32
CA VAL A 105 -6.27 -1.30 30.60
C VAL A 105 -6.27 -0.55 31.92
N LYS A 106 -6.90 0.64 31.96
CA LYS A 106 -7.02 1.38 33.21
C LYS A 106 -7.97 0.68 34.19
N GLY A 107 -7.41 0.05 35.20
CA GLY A 107 -8.10 -0.66 36.27
C GLY A 107 -8.55 0.17 37.46
N LYS A 108 -9.33 -0.48 38.32
CA LYS A 108 -9.82 0.02 39.60
C LYS A 108 -10.00 -1.12 40.60
N ALA A 109 -9.08 -1.25 41.54
CA ALA A 109 -9.27 -2.12 42.69
C ALA A 109 -10.00 -1.41 43.86
N GLY A 110 -11.03 -2.04 44.41
CA GLY A 110 -11.82 -1.51 45.52
C GLY A 110 -12.02 -2.53 46.64
N ALA A 111 -11.66 -2.17 47.88
CA ALA A 111 -11.91 -2.99 49.07
C ALA A 111 -12.66 -2.20 50.15
N GLY A 112 -13.94 -2.51 50.32
CA GLY A 112 -14.83 -1.80 51.26
C GLY A 112 -15.19 -0.40 50.77
N ASP A 113 -14.88 0.63 51.57
CA ASP A 113 -15.18 2.03 51.25
C ASP A 113 -14.04 2.73 50.47
N LYS A 114 -12.98 1.98 50.13
CA LYS A 114 -11.79 2.49 49.45
C LYS A 114 -11.77 1.96 48.02
N THR A 115 -11.47 2.85 47.09
CA THR A 115 -11.26 2.56 45.67
C THR A 115 -9.93 3.18 45.28
N PHE A 116 -9.13 2.41 44.56
CA PHE A 116 -7.89 2.81 43.94
C PHE A 116 -8.07 2.71 42.43
N ILE A 117 -7.34 3.52 41.70
CA ILE A 117 -7.44 3.63 40.24
C ILE A 117 -6.00 3.68 39.77
N ASP A 118 -5.71 2.95 38.71
CA ASP A 118 -4.37 2.93 38.15
C ASP A 118 -3.95 4.33 37.71
N GLU A 119 -2.71 4.67 38.03
CA GLU A 119 -2.18 6.01 37.80
C GLU A 119 -0.77 5.96 37.24
N CYS A 120 -0.53 6.75 36.21
CA CYS A 120 0.82 7.00 35.71
C CYS A 120 1.57 7.87 36.72
N GLN A 121 2.64 7.33 37.32
CA GLN A 121 3.54 8.11 38.18
C GLN A 121 4.44 9.01 37.35
N THR A 122 4.83 8.52 36.17
CA THR A 122 5.54 9.22 35.11
C THR A 122 5.03 8.70 33.77
N ASP A 123 5.44 9.32 32.68
CA ASP A 123 5.34 8.77 31.31
C ASP A 123 5.95 7.37 31.19
N GLU A 124 6.98 7.01 31.95
CA GLU A 124 7.55 5.66 31.90
C GLU A 124 6.91 4.63 32.85
N TYR A 125 6.20 5.05 33.90
CA TYR A 125 5.85 4.16 35.02
C TYR A 125 4.35 4.20 35.35
N LEU A 126 3.72 3.03 35.26
CA LEU A 126 2.37 2.76 35.72
C LEU A 126 2.38 2.27 37.17
N LEU A 127 1.51 2.85 38.01
CA LEU A 127 1.16 2.30 39.31
C LEU A 127 -0.19 1.61 39.18
N GLU A 128 -0.15 0.29 39.16
CA GLU A 128 -1.32 -0.57 39.00
C GLU A 128 -1.78 -1.09 40.37
N TYR A 129 -3.09 -1.02 40.61
CA TYR A 129 -3.74 -1.46 41.83
C TYR A 129 -4.54 -2.73 41.56
N ASP A 130 -4.07 -3.84 42.11
CA ASP A 130 -4.74 -5.12 41.96
C ASP A 130 -5.45 -5.58 43.25
N CYS A 131 -6.45 -6.45 43.06
CA CYS A 131 -7.02 -7.25 44.14
C CYS A 131 -6.17 -8.51 44.44
N GLY A 132 -4.84 -8.35 44.62
CA GLY A 132 -3.93 -9.47 44.88
C GLY A 132 -4.12 -10.14 46.25
N PHE A 133 -4.50 -11.43 46.26
CA PHE A 133 -4.50 -12.29 47.46
C PHE A 133 -3.83 -13.65 47.17
N GLU A 134 -2.58 -13.82 47.59
CA GLU A 134 -2.14 -14.85 48.55
C GLU A 134 -0.62 -14.78 48.76
N ALA A 135 -0.21 -14.81 50.03
CA ALA A 135 1.18 -14.75 50.46
C ALA A 135 1.91 -16.05 50.12
N ASN A 136 2.68 -16.12 49.01
CA ASN A 136 3.87 -16.99 48.85
C ASN A 136 4.55 -16.86 47.47
N ILE A 137 4.92 -15.65 47.03
CA ILE A 137 5.86 -15.47 45.92
C ILE A 137 7.16 -14.87 46.46
N PRO A 138 8.36 -15.42 46.15
CA PRO A 138 9.62 -14.86 46.60
C PRO A 138 9.87 -13.51 45.95
N LYS A 139 10.37 -12.57 46.77
CA LYS A 139 10.73 -11.20 46.42
C LYS A 139 11.64 -11.13 45.20
N GLN A 140 11.17 -10.54 44.11
CA GLN A 140 12.07 -9.78 43.24
C GLN A 140 11.50 -8.53 42.55
N ASP A 141 10.24 -8.14 42.80
CA ASP A 141 9.69 -6.88 42.28
C ASP A 141 9.13 -5.98 43.39
N GLU A 142 9.24 -4.66 43.22
CA GLU A 142 9.00 -3.60 44.22
C GLU A 142 7.54 -3.42 44.67
N CYS A 143 6.70 -4.47 44.67
CA CYS A 143 5.33 -4.37 45.16
C CYS A 143 5.31 -4.42 46.71
N GLY A 144 5.04 -3.27 47.35
CA GLY A 144 4.97 -3.15 48.81
C GLY A 144 3.68 -3.74 49.40
N HIS A 145 3.76 -4.89 50.07
CA HIS A 145 2.57 -5.58 50.61
C HIS A 145 1.98 -5.00 51.92
N SER A 146 0.69 -4.60 51.90
CA SER A 146 -0.36 -5.16 52.78
C SER A 146 -1.77 -4.67 52.39
N GLY A 147 -2.62 -5.57 51.89
CA GLY A 147 -4.09 -5.43 51.86
C GLY A 147 -4.73 -4.83 50.61
N LEU A 148 -3.96 -4.11 49.79
CA LEU A 148 -4.19 -3.75 48.39
C LEU A 148 -2.80 -3.69 47.76
N GLY A 149 -2.56 -4.43 46.68
CA GLY A 149 -1.29 -4.38 45.97
C GLY A 149 -1.22 -3.09 45.19
N ALA A 150 -0.11 -2.36 45.29
CA ALA A 150 0.24 -1.38 44.28
C ALA A 150 1.56 -1.87 43.68
N CYS A 151 1.54 -2.17 42.40
CA CYS A 151 2.71 -2.61 41.66
C CYS A 151 3.14 -1.48 40.72
N ARG A 152 4.43 -1.16 40.78
CA ARG A 152 5.01 -0.19 39.86
C ARG A 152 5.58 -0.96 38.68
N PHE A 153 5.05 -0.69 37.50
CA PHE A 153 5.45 -1.31 36.23
C PHE A 153 6.05 -0.26 35.31
N ARG A 154 7.08 -0.60 34.54
CA ARG A 154 7.69 0.31 33.56
C ARG A 154 7.14 -0.02 32.17
N CYS A 155 6.39 0.89 31.56
CA CYS A 155 5.74 0.62 30.27
C CYS A 155 6.74 0.30 29.16
N ALA A 156 7.95 0.88 29.19
CA ALA A 156 9.02 0.58 28.26
C ALA A 156 9.49 -0.89 28.28
N ASP A 157 9.17 -1.65 29.33
CA ASP A 157 9.47 -3.09 29.40
C ASP A 157 8.53 -3.93 28.50
N LEU A 158 7.41 -3.36 28.01
CA LEU A 158 6.55 -3.94 26.96
C LEU A 158 7.06 -3.64 25.53
N GLY A 159 7.99 -2.68 25.38
CA GLY A 159 8.54 -2.25 24.10
C GLY A 159 8.96 -0.78 24.13
N ALA A 160 9.90 -0.38 23.26
CA ALA A 160 10.47 0.98 23.26
C ALA A 160 9.42 2.09 23.01
N ASN A 161 8.28 1.74 22.41
CA ASN A 161 7.21 2.67 22.05
C ASN A 161 6.09 2.74 23.10
N PHE A 162 6.15 1.99 24.19
CA PHE A 162 5.11 2.02 25.22
C PHE A 162 5.37 3.11 26.27
N MET A 163 4.38 3.98 26.50
CA MET A 163 4.39 4.94 27.60
C MET A 163 3.13 4.83 28.43
N CYS A 164 3.23 5.21 29.70
CA CYS A 164 2.08 5.31 30.58
C CYS A 164 1.27 6.54 30.21
N SER A 165 0.03 6.34 29.75
CA SER A 165 -0.95 7.38 29.54
C SER A 165 -2.28 6.98 30.18
N GLU A 166 -2.95 7.95 30.81
CA GLU A 166 -4.24 7.76 31.45
C GLU A 166 -4.38 6.60 32.45
N GLY A 167 -3.28 6.07 33.01
CA GLY A 167 -3.32 4.93 33.93
C GLY A 167 -3.32 3.58 33.23
N ALA A 168 -2.81 3.50 32.01
CA ALA A 168 -2.46 2.28 31.29
C ALA A 168 -1.15 2.50 30.52
N CYS A 169 -0.43 1.43 30.21
CA CYS A 169 0.64 1.42 29.23
C CYS A 169 0.01 1.38 27.84
N VAL A 170 0.08 2.51 27.15
CA VAL A 170 -0.36 2.61 25.76
C VAL A 170 0.87 2.58 24.87
N GLN A 171 0.75 1.87 23.75
CA GLN A 171 1.69 2.08 22.66
C GLN A 171 1.51 3.52 22.22
N ASN A 172 2.57 4.31 22.23
CA ASN A 172 2.58 5.54 21.45
C ASN A 172 2.24 5.11 20.05
N ALA A 173 1.07 5.53 19.56
CA ALA A 173 0.90 5.68 18.14
C ALA A 173 2.17 6.40 17.68
N VAL A 174 3.00 5.72 16.90
CA VAL A 174 3.92 6.43 16.02
C VAL A 174 2.98 7.42 15.36
N PRO A 175 3.09 8.73 15.63
CA PRO A 175 2.20 9.67 14.97
C PRO A 175 2.32 9.29 13.50
N GLU A 176 1.19 8.90 12.88
CA GLU A 176 1.13 8.82 11.42
C GLU A 176 1.88 10.06 10.97
N PRO A 177 2.97 9.91 10.20
CA PRO A 177 3.84 11.04 9.90
C PRO A 177 2.90 12.15 9.44
N GLU A 178 2.78 13.23 10.24
CA GLU A 178 1.85 14.31 9.88
C GLU A 178 2.14 14.58 8.42
N PRO A 179 1.15 14.49 7.51
CA PRO A 179 1.38 14.50 6.07
C PRO A 179 2.32 15.65 5.84
N VAL A 180 3.57 15.32 5.48
CA VAL A 180 4.68 16.27 5.50
C VAL A 180 4.13 17.46 4.74
N PRO A 181 3.92 18.61 5.40
CA PRO A 181 3.10 19.68 4.86
C PRO A 181 3.66 19.93 3.49
N GLU A 182 2.86 19.62 2.45
CA GLU A 182 3.29 19.56 1.06
C GLU A 182 4.16 20.79 0.85
N VAL A 183 5.48 20.58 0.93
CA VAL A 183 6.42 21.68 0.78
C VAL A 183 6.05 22.18 -0.60
N ASP A 184 5.94 23.49 -0.77
CA ASP A 184 5.78 24.09 -2.10
C ASP A 184 7.03 23.65 -2.87
N GLN A 185 6.95 22.45 -3.46
CA GLN A 185 7.98 21.70 -4.15
C GLN A 185 8.15 22.46 -5.45
N GLY A 186 8.80 23.61 -5.34
CA GLY A 186 9.01 24.52 -6.44
C GLY A 186 9.55 23.74 -7.62
N ASP A 187 8.90 23.88 -8.77
CA ASP A 187 9.37 23.45 -10.08
C ASP A 187 9.89 22.00 -10.22
N ILE A 188 9.56 21.06 -9.30
CA ILE A 188 9.82 19.63 -9.52
C ILE A 188 8.92 19.19 -10.66
N GLU A 189 9.55 18.89 -11.78
CA GLU A 189 8.89 18.33 -12.93
C GLU A 189 8.78 16.82 -12.74
N PHE A 190 7.74 16.22 -13.29
CA PHE A 190 7.60 14.78 -13.24
C PHE A 190 6.91 14.24 -14.48
N TRP A 191 7.22 12.98 -14.77
CA TRP A 191 6.51 12.14 -15.70
C TRP A 191 6.02 10.91 -14.94
N ASP A 192 4.70 10.71 -14.89
CA ASP A 192 4.14 9.45 -14.41
C ASP A 192 4.40 8.38 -15.47
N VAL A 193 4.86 7.20 -15.05
CA VAL A 193 5.17 6.06 -15.93
C VAL A 193 3.87 5.45 -16.42
N GLU A 194 3.18 6.18 -17.28
CA GLU A 194 1.92 5.82 -17.88
C GLU A 194 1.89 6.22 -19.36
N TYR A 195 1.33 5.35 -20.16
CA TYR A 195 0.85 5.60 -21.52
C TYR A 195 -0.61 5.17 -21.57
N PRO A 196 -1.42 5.67 -22.53
CA PRO A 196 -2.85 5.39 -22.55
C PRO A 196 -3.26 3.90 -22.51
N ASN A 197 -2.35 2.98 -22.87
CA ASN A 197 -2.58 1.54 -22.99
C ASN A 197 -1.34 0.76 -22.46
N ALA A 198 -0.83 1.04 -21.25
CA ALA A 198 0.52 1.55 -20.96
C ALA A 198 0.79 1.73 -19.45
N HIS A 199 0.71 0.72 -18.60
CA HIS A 199 0.89 0.81 -17.14
C HIS A 199 1.96 -0.15 -16.62
N VAL A 200 2.34 0.02 -15.35
CA VAL A 200 3.17 -0.95 -14.63
C VAL A 200 2.25 -1.82 -13.78
N GLU A 201 2.15 -3.10 -14.10
CA GLU A 201 1.37 -4.06 -13.32
C GLU A 201 2.16 -4.68 -12.16
N ILE A 202 1.45 -5.24 -11.18
CA ILE A 202 2.03 -5.96 -10.05
C ILE A 202 2.45 -7.37 -10.51
N TRP A 203 3.70 -7.73 -10.26
CA TRP A 203 4.23 -9.07 -10.44
C TRP A 203 3.69 -9.99 -9.34
N ASN A 204 3.03 -11.10 -9.70
CA ASN A 204 2.45 -12.03 -8.72
C ASN A 204 2.78 -13.53 -8.94
N THR A 205 3.65 -13.89 -9.91
CA THR A 205 4.02 -15.31 -10.15
C THR A 205 5.51 -15.52 -10.38
N GLY A 206 6.13 -16.46 -9.65
CA GLY A 206 7.59 -16.72 -9.72
C GLY A 206 8.16 -17.19 -11.07
N ASP A 207 7.31 -17.51 -12.07
CA ASP A 207 7.74 -18.06 -13.37
C ASP A 207 7.44 -17.16 -14.59
N ARG A 208 6.65 -16.09 -14.45
CA ARG A 208 6.37 -15.14 -15.55
C ARG A 208 7.10 -13.83 -15.30
N GLU A 209 7.68 -13.27 -16.35
CA GLU A 209 8.28 -11.94 -16.29
C GLU A 209 7.15 -10.91 -16.05
N GLY A 210 7.17 -10.24 -14.90
CA GLY A 210 6.23 -9.17 -14.60
C GLY A 210 6.41 -7.97 -15.53
N GLU A 211 5.39 -7.12 -15.61
CA GLU A 211 5.53 -5.83 -16.27
C GLU A 211 6.47 -4.93 -15.47
N HIS A 212 7.23 -4.12 -16.19
CA HIS A 212 8.29 -3.31 -15.62
C HIS A 212 8.30 -1.97 -16.36
N ILE A 213 8.93 -0.93 -15.82
CA ILE A 213 8.92 0.43 -16.40
C ILE A 213 9.21 0.43 -17.92
N GLY A 214 10.17 -0.41 -18.37
CA GLY A 214 10.53 -0.55 -19.79
C GLY A 214 9.47 -1.14 -20.73
N HIS A 215 8.39 -1.73 -20.20
CA HIS A 215 7.23 -2.21 -20.97
C HIS A 215 6.31 -1.04 -21.34
N THR A 216 6.12 -0.08 -20.43
CA THR A 216 5.31 1.11 -20.65
C THR A 216 5.92 2.03 -21.72
N THR A 217 7.21 2.32 -21.62
CA THR A 217 7.97 3.04 -22.66
C THR A 217 9.44 2.61 -22.64
N HIS A 218 10.13 2.75 -23.78
CA HIS A 218 11.56 2.47 -23.86
C HIS A 218 12.43 3.65 -23.50
N PHE A 219 11.90 4.87 -23.64
CA PHE A 219 12.61 6.08 -23.32
C PHE A 219 11.65 7.25 -23.11
N ILE A 220 12.17 8.30 -22.51
CA ILE A 220 11.59 9.64 -22.43
C ILE A 220 12.59 10.68 -22.93
N ASN A 221 12.11 11.84 -23.37
CA ASN A 221 12.91 12.96 -23.87
C ASN A 221 12.36 14.32 -23.41
N ASP A 222 12.72 15.40 -24.12
CA ASP A 222 12.31 16.79 -23.84
C ASP A 222 10.81 17.05 -23.83
N ARG A 223 9.99 16.10 -24.28
CA ARG A 223 8.52 16.19 -24.26
C ARG A 223 7.92 15.74 -22.94
N GLU A 224 8.54 14.75 -22.30
CA GLU A 224 8.09 14.20 -21.04
C GLU A 224 8.78 14.87 -19.85
N LEU A 225 10.07 15.23 -19.99
CA LEU A 225 10.84 15.96 -18.98
C LEU A 225 11.70 17.05 -19.60
N SER A 226 11.48 18.31 -19.20
CA SER A 226 12.25 19.49 -19.62
C SER A 226 13.71 19.47 -19.20
N ILE A 227 14.07 18.64 -18.21
CA ILE A 227 15.48 18.35 -17.87
C ILE A 227 16.20 17.57 -18.98
N LEU A 228 15.53 17.06 -20.02
CA LEU A 228 16.20 16.43 -21.16
C LEU A 228 16.25 17.36 -22.39
N PRO A 229 16.68 18.64 -22.28
CA PRO A 229 16.49 19.58 -23.37
C PRO A 229 17.36 19.20 -24.58
N ASN A 230 16.78 19.31 -25.77
CA ASN A 230 17.58 19.30 -26.99
C ASN A 230 18.57 20.47 -27.00
N GLY A 231 19.72 20.29 -27.65
CA GLY A 231 20.77 21.31 -27.61
C GLY A 231 21.72 21.28 -28.81
N GLU A 232 22.79 22.06 -28.71
CA GLU A 232 23.81 22.13 -29.76
C GLU A 232 25.22 22.38 -29.20
N VAL A 233 26.22 21.88 -29.91
CA VAL A 233 27.64 22.20 -29.71
C VAL A 233 28.14 22.92 -30.96
N VAL A 234 28.66 24.13 -30.78
CA VAL A 234 29.18 24.96 -31.88
C VAL A 234 30.70 24.91 -31.90
N THR A 235 31.27 24.32 -32.96
CA THR A 235 32.73 24.31 -33.21
C THR A 235 33.06 25.10 -34.48
N PRO A 236 34.35 25.37 -34.78
CA PRO A 236 34.74 26.02 -36.04
C PRO A 236 34.39 25.22 -37.29
N PHE A 237 34.12 23.92 -37.16
CA PHE A 237 33.71 23.06 -38.28
C PHE A 237 32.21 23.16 -38.55
N ARG A 238 31.40 23.05 -37.50
CA ARG A 238 29.93 23.06 -37.61
C ARG A 238 29.22 23.31 -36.29
N ARG A 239 27.91 23.49 -36.41
CA ARG A 239 26.92 23.39 -35.33
C ARG A 239 26.39 21.96 -35.34
N ALA A 240 26.67 21.21 -34.28
CA ALA A 240 26.20 19.85 -34.09
C ALA A 240 25.02 19.88 -33.11
N GLU A 241 23.81 19.68 -33.61
CA GLU A 241 22.60 19.57 -32.80
C GLU A 241 22.52 18.16 -32.18
N TYR A 242 21.92 18.05 -30.99
CA TYR A 242 21.72 16.77 -30.29
C TYR A 242 20.36 16.69 -29.59
N GLU A 243 19.93 15.44 -29.33
CA GLU A 243 18.79 15.10 -28.48
C GLU A 243 19.24 14.30 -27.27
N GLN A 244 18.46 14.38 -26.18
CA GLN A 244 18.70 13.64 -24.94
C GLN A 244 17.57 12.64 -24.67
N TYR A 245 17.94 11.49 -24.12
CA TYR A 245 17.02 10.42 -23.78
C TYR A 245 17.40 9.81 -22.43
N LEU A 246 16.40 9.53 -21.61
CA LEU A 246 16.52 8.57 -20.51
C LEU A 246 15.80 7.30 -20.93
N ASN A 247 16.52 6.18 -20.95
CA ASN A 247 16.03 4.92 -21.50
C ASN A 247 15.82 3.87 -20.39
N PHE A 248 14.84 2.99 -20.63
CA PHE A 248 14.43 1.92 -19.73
C PHE A 248 14.64 0.54 -20.41
N PRO A 249 15.26 -0.43 -19.72
CA PRO A 249 15.60 -1.70 -20.34
C PRO A 249 14.35 -2.55 -20.61
N ARG A 250 14.31 -3.16 -21.80
CA ARG A 250 13.19 -4.01 -22.28
C ARG A 250 13.59 -5.47 -22.50
N ALA A 251 14.80 -5.87 -22.10
CA ALA A 251 15.30 -7.18 -22.47
C ALA A 251 14.64 -8.28 -21.63
N THR A 252 14.02 -9.24 -22.31
CA THR A 252 13.43 -10.45 -21.71
C THR A 252 14.48 -11.14 -20.82
N GLY A 253 14.17 -11.32 -19.54
CA GLY A 253 15.06 -11.92 -18.53
C GLY A 253 16.03 -10.95 -17.84
N LEU A 254 15.94 -9.65 -18.11
CA LEU A 254 16.69 -8.54 -17.49
C LEU A 254 15.75 -7.46 -16.91
N ALA A 255 14.51 -7.82 -16.63
CA ALA A 255 13.50 -6.94 -16.03
C ALA A 255 14.03 -6.24 -14.77
N THR A 256 13.84 -4.92 -14.71
CA THR A 256 14.21 -4.05 -13.59
C THR A 256 13.10 -3.01 -13.40
N GLY A 257 12.90 -2.49 -12.20
CA GLY A 257 11.82 -1.54 -11.95
C GLY A 257 10.46 -2.18 -12.18
N TYR A 258 10.24 -3.34 -11.55
CA TYR A 258 8.94 -4.01 -11.48
C TYR A 258 8.37 -3.88 -10.07
N VAL A 259 7.05 -4.00 -9.93
CA VAL A 259 6.40 -3.91 -8.63
C VAL A 259 5.99 -5.29 -8.14
N ASN A 260 6.33 -5.64 -6.90
CA ASN A 260 6.08 -6.96 -6.34
C ASN A 260 5.81 -6.87 -4.83
N TYR A 261 5.00 -7.80 -4.31
CA TYR A 261 4.83 -7.97 -2.87
C TYR A 261 5.86 -8.99 -2.36
N GLU A 262 6.94 -8.50 -1.77
CA GLU A 262 8.05 -9.33 -1.32
C GLU A 262 8.70 -8.80 -0.04
N GLU A 263 9.53 -9.63 0.57
CA GLU A 263 10.37 -9.26 1.69
C GLU A 263 11.66 -8.62 1.16
N SER A 264 11.98 -7.43 1.65
CA SER A 264 13.24 -6.73 1.38
C SER A 264 14.40 -7.26 2.23
N ASP A 265 15.63 -6.83 1.95
CA ASP A 265 16.82 -7.23 2.72
C ASP A 265 16.84 -6.75 4.18
N ASP A 266 15.95 -5.82 4.54
CA ASP A 266 15.74 -5.31 5.90
C ASP A 266 14.61 -6.06 6.64
N ASP A 267 14.20 -7.23 6.15
CA ASP A 267 13.11 -8.07 6.71
C ASP A 267 11.75 -7.31 6.75
N ILE A 268 11.53 -6.39 5.81
CA ILE A 268 10.24 -5.69 5.63
C ILE A 268 9.52 -6.32 4.46
N THR A 269 8.37 -6.94 4.72
CA THR A 269 7.45 -7.48 3.70
C THR A 269 6.41 -6.43 3.34
N ASP A 270 6.49 -5.91 2.12
CA ASP A 270 5.57 -4.88 1.60
C ASP A 270 5.46 -4.96 0.07
N LEU A 271 4.65 -4.08 -0.52
CA LEU A 271 4.66 -3.81 -1.95
C LEU A 271 5.83 -2.88 -2.29
N HIS A 272 6.74 -3.36 -3.13
CA HIS A 272 7.96 -2.64 -3.50
C HIS A 272 8.07 -2.46 -5.01
N LEU A 273 8.55 -1.28 -5.44
CA LEU A 273 9.22 -1.13 -6.73
C LEU A 273 10.66 -1.62 -6.59
N LYS A 274 11.01 -2.70 -7.29
CA LYS A 274 12.30 -3.38 -7.15
C LYS A 274 13.22 -3.17 -8.34
N PHE A 275 14.47 -2.84 -8.06
CA PHE A 275 15.60 -2.86 -9.00
C PHE A 275 16.61 -3.91 -8.53
N PRO A 276 16.67 -5.11 -9.15
CA PRO A 276 17.53 -6.17 -8.65
C PRO A 276 19.02 -5.89 -8.84
N ASP A 277 19.83 -6.42 -7.92
CA ASP A 277 21.29 -6.34 -7.93
C ASP A 277 21.86 -6.80 -9.29
N ASN A 278 22.90 -6.09 -9.74
CA ASN A 278 23.61 -6.34 -10.98
C ASN A 278 22.71 -6.29 -12.24
N ARG A 279 21.53 -5.66 -12.16
CA ARG A 279 20.68 -5.37 -13.32
C ARG A 279 20.82 -3.91 -13.72
N GLN A 280 20.90 -3.69 -15.04
CA GLN A 280 20.80 -2.35 -15.59
C GLN A 280 19.46 -1.76 -15.19
N MET A 281 19.44 -0.58 -14.57
CA MET A 281 18.23 0.14 -14.17
C MET A 281 17.80 1.08 -15.29
N PHE A 282 18.75 1.89 -15.78
CA PHE A 282 18.52 2.99 -16.70
C PHE A 282 19.74 3.17 -17.61
N TRP A 283 19.58 3.88 -18.72
CA TRP A 283 20.73 4.53 -19.35
C TRP A 283 20.37 5.88 -19.94
N TYR A 284 21.24 6.85 -19.68
CA TYR A 284 21.17 8.17 -20.28
C TYR A 284 21.88 8.17 -21.63
N GLN A 285 21.32 8.85 -22.61
CA GLN A 285 21.88 8.98 -23.96
C GLN A 285 21.78 10.41 -24.46
N LEU A 286 22.88 10.92 -25.02
CA LEU A 286 22.95 12.16 -25.81
C LEU A 286 23.39 11.80 -27.23
N ASP A 287 22.48 12.00 -28.20
CA ASP A 287 22.66 11.59 -29.59
C ASP A 287 22.77 12.79 -30.52
N PHE A 288 23.90 12.93 -31.20
CA PHE A 288 24.13 14.02 -32.15
C PHE A 288 23.55 13.67 -33.52
N PHE A 289 22.64 14.51 -34.06
CA PHE A 289 22.14 14.34 -35.43
C PHE A 289 23.26 14.33 -36.47
N GLU A 290 24.28 15.16 -36.21
CA GLU A 290 25.55 15.03 -36.88
C GLU A 290 26.67 15.16 -35.83
N ALA A 291 27.62 14.22 -35.81
CA ALA A 291 28.78 14.21 -34.92
C ALA A 291 29.33 15.59 -34.47
N ALA A 292 29.53 15.83 -33.17
CA ALA A 292 30.35 16.96 -32.76
C ALA A 292 31.77 16.78 -33.32
N LYS A 293 32.34 17.82 -33.94
CA LYS A 293 33.63 17.72 -34.66
C LYS A 293 34.69 18.67 -34.11
N SER A 294 35.87 18.13 -33.82
CA SER A 294 37.06 18.88 -33.39
C SER A 294 38.28 18.51 -34.24
N SER A 295 39.20 19.46 -34.40
CA SER A 295 40.58 19.18 -34.80
C SER A 295 41.28 18.37 -33.72
N LEU A 296 42.23 17.53 -34.12
CA LEU A 296 43.04 16.72 -33.22
C LEU A 296 44.50 17.20 -33.32
N GLU A 297 44.93 17.99 -32.34
CA GLU A 297 46.30 18.51 -32.26
C GLU A 297 47.11 17.67 -31.26
N GLY A 298 47.85 16.70 -31.78
CA GLY A 298 48.50 15.69 -30.94
C GLY A 298 47.44 14.76 -30.33
N GLN A 299 47.13 14.97 -29.06
CA GLN A 299 46.10 14.22 -28.32
C GLN A 299 44.93 15.12 -27.87
N VAL A 300 44.95 16.41 -28.21
CA VAL A 300 43.96 17.37 -27.69
C VAL A 300 42.93 17.69 -28.77
N MET A 301 41.66 17.68 -28.37
CA MET A 301 40.50 18.09 -29.18
C MET A 301 40.08 19.51 -28.79
N ASP A 302 40.89 20.48 -29.20
CA ASP A 302 40.83 21.87 -28.69
C ASP A 302 39.50 22.58 -29.03
N ASP A 303 38.84 22.20 -30.12
CA ASP A 303 37.58 22.85 -30.52
C ASP A 303 36.38 22.50 -29.63
N PHE A 304 36.50 21.42 -28.85
CA PHE A 304 35.52 21.06 -27.81
C PHE A 304 35.77 21.77 -26.48
N ILE A 305 37.02 22.16 -26.18
CA ILE A 305 37.35 22.81 -24.91
C ILE A 305 36.65 24.18 -24.82
N GLY A 306 36.04 24.45 -23.68
CA GLY A 306 35.26 25.67 -23.41
C GLY A 306 33.86 25.69 -24.05
N ARG A 307 33.42 24.61 -24.70
CA ARG A 307 32.04 24.48 -25.18
C ARG A 307 31.11 24.03 -24.06
N MET A 308 29.87 24.49 -24.12
CA MET A 308 28.83 24.08 -23.19
C MET A 308 28.06 22.89 -23.75
N LEU A 309 27.67 21.98 -22.86
CA LEU A 309 26.79 20.86 -23.12
C LEU A 309 25.73 20.85 -22.01
N ASN A 310 24.45 20.80 -22.38
CA ASN A 310 23.38 20.62 -21.39
C ASN A 310 23.17 19.11 -21.23
N ILE A 311 23.28 18.62 -20.01
CA ILE A 311 23.04 17.23 -19.64
C ILE A 311 22.06 17.25 -18.48
N LEU A 312 20.90 16.63 -18.64
CA LEU A 312 19.88 16.50 -17.59
C LEU A 312 19.51 17.85 -16.95
N GLY A 313 19.41 18.91 -17.76
CA GLY A 313 19.00 20.26 -17.36
C GLY A 313 20.16 21.10 -16.82
N VAL A 314 21.33 20.51 -16.64
CA VAL A 314 22.52 21.16 -16.09
C VAL A 314 23.50 21.50 -17.22
N GLU A 315 23.96 22.74 -17.25
CA GLU A 315 24.95 23.20 -18.24
C GLU A 315 26.37 22.92 -17.76
N TYR A 316 27.10 22.11 -18.52
CA TYR A 316 28.48 21.74 -18.28
C TYR A 316 29.42 22.36 -19.31
N LYS A 317 30.54 22.93 -18.86
CA LYS A 317 31.65 23.34 -19.72
C LYS A 317 32.60 22.16 -19.92
N ILE A 318 32.94 21.84 -21.16
CA ILE A 318 33.96 20.85 -21.48
C ILE A 318 35.33 21.45 -21.16
N VAL A 319 35.98 20.99 -20.10
CA VAL A 319 37.28 21.52 -19.64
C VAL A 319 38.45 20.71 -20.18
N LYS A 320 38.25 19.41 -20.47
CA LYS A 320 39.21 18.57 -21.19
C LYS A 320 38.51 17.72 -22.23
N ALA A 321 39.17 17.51 -23.36
CA ALA A 321 38.73 16.63 -24.43
C ALA A 321 39.95 16.00 -25.10
N TRP A 322 40.36 14.81 -24.66
CA TRP A 322 41.65 14.20 -25.01
C TRP A 322 41.52 12.82 -25.65
N GLN A 323 42.51 12.46 -26.45
CA GLN A 323 42.69 11.13 -27.00
C GLN A 323 43.75 10.37 -26.18
N TYR A 324 43.37 9.25 -25.58
CA TYR A 324 44.28 8.41 -24.79
C TYR A 324 44.87 7.24 -25.61
N ASP A 325 46.01 6.71 -25.16
CA ASP A 325 46.56 5.38 -25.51
C ASP A 325 46.63 4.99 -27.00
N GLY A 326 46.83 5.97 -27.90
CA GLY A 326 47.34 5.69 -29.25
C GLY A 326 46.30 5.45 -30.35
N GLY A 327 45.05 5.90 -30.19
CA GLY A 327 44.17 5.98 -31.36
C GLY A 327 42.68 6.04 -31.06
N GLU A 328 42.21 5.18 -30.16
CA GLU A 328 40.79 4.85 -30.10
C GLU A 328 40.14 5.21 -28.75
N SER A 329 40.92 5.69 -27.79
CA SER A 329 40.38 6.17 -26.51
C SER A 329 40.07 7.65 -26.55
N ILE A 330 38.92 8.04 -26.02
CA ILE A 330 38.51 9.43 -25.78
C ILE A 330 38.23 9.62 -24.29
N GLU A 331 38.62 10.77 -23.77
CA GLU A 331 38.24 11.25 -22.44
C GLU A 331 37.65 12.66 -22.58
N LEU A 332 36.48 12.87 -21.99
CA LEU A 332 35.86 14.17 -21.78
C LEU A 332 35.80 14.44 -20.28
N LEU A 333 36.23 15.62 -19.88
CA LEU A 333 36.00 16.15 -18.53
C LEU A 333 35.09 17.35 -18.67
N LEU A 334 33.92 17.27 -18.07
CA LEU A 334 32.93 18.33 -18.06
C LEU A 334 32.77 18.85 -16.63
N MET A 335 32.63 20.16 -16.47
CA MET A 335 32.47 20.79 -15.18
C MET A 335 31.34 21.80 -15.20
N THR A 336 30.62 21.87 -14.09
CA THR A 336 29.66 22.92 -13.78
C THR A 336 29.92 23.46 -12.39
N GLY A 337 29.17 24.49 -12.01
CA GLY A 337 29.03 24.88 -10.62
C GLY A 337 28.18 26.13 -10.44
N LYS A 338 27.73 26.38 -9.21
CA LYS A 338 26.69 27.40 -8.98
C LYS A 338 27.22 28.83 -9.07
N VAL A 339 28.50 29.06 -8.76
CA VAL A 339 29.13 30.39 -8.74
C VAL A 339 30.56 30.31 -9.24
N SER A 340 30.89 31.02 -10.33
CA SER A 340 32.27 31.13 -10.85
C SER A 340 32.73 32.58 -11.01
N ASP A 341 34.05 32.79 -11.00
CA ASP A 341 34.70 34.05 -11.40
C ASP A 341 36.13 33.77 -11.90
N THR A 342 36.69 34.71 -12.66
CA THR A 342 38.07 34.68 -13.15
C THR A 342 38.99 35.47 -12.22
N PHE A 343 40.15 34.93 -11.90
CA PHE A 343 41.13 35.50 -10.99
C PHE A 343 42.50 35.61 -11.66
N GLY A 344 43.18 36.74 -11.47
CA GLY A 344 44.61 36.86 -11.75
C GLY A 344 45.49 36.40 -10.58
N GLU A 345 46.77 36.16 -10.84
CA GLU A 345 47.75 35.86 -9.77
C GLU A 345 47.82 37.02 -8.76
N GLY A 346 47.63 36.70 -7.48
CA GLY A 346 47.59 37.66 -6.36
C GLY A 346 46.24 38.37 -6.18
N GLU A 347 45.24 38.13 -7.04
CA GLU A 347 43.90 38.70 -6.93
C GLU A 347 43.09 38.02 -5.83
N GLU A 348 42.28 38.82 -5.13
CA GLU A 348 41.38 38.39 -4.07
C GLU A 348 39.97 38.90 -4.38
N LYS A 349 38.98 38.01 -4.30
CA LYS A 349 37.56 38.34 -4.47
C LYS A 349 36.71 37.60 -3.44
N VAL A 350 35.50 38.10 -3.23
CA VAL A 350 34.50 37.46 -2.38
C VAL A 350 33.37 36.93 -3.25
N LEU A 351 33.16 35.62 -3.23
CA LEU A 351 32.03 34.96 -3.89
C LEU A 351 30.94 34.65 -2.87
N ARG A 352 29.68 34.60 -3.31
CA ARG A 352 28.52 34.31 -2.45
C ARG A 352 27.84 33.02 -2.88
N PHE A 353 27.83 32.03 -2.00
CA PHE A 353 27.24 30.70 -2.26
C PHE A 353 26.34 30.31 -1.07
N ASN A 354 25.09 29.91 -1.34
CA ASN A 354 24.08 29.58 -0.31
C ASN A 354 23.95 30.63 0.80
N GLY A 355 24.06 31.92 0.45
CA GLY A 355 23.98 33.04 1.40
C GLY A 355 25.25 33.31 2.21
N ASN A 356 26.27 32.45 2.13
CA ASN A 356 27.57 32.63 2.76
C ASN A 356 28.55 33.35 1.83
N GLU A 357 29.50 34.10 2.41
CA GLU A 357 30.59 34.76 1.68
C GLU A 357 31.86 33.91 1.77
N TYR A 358 32.57 33.76 0.65
CA TYR A 358 33.82 33.03 0.50
C TYR A 358 34.88 33.99 -0.02
N GLU A 359 35.84 34.33 0.83
CA GLU A 359 37.03 35.09 0.44
C GLU A 359 38.03 34.14 -0.23
N ILE A 360 38.28 34.36 -1.52
CA ILE A 360 39.14 33.53 -2.36
C ILE A 360 40.28 34.40 -2.88
N ARG A 361 41.51 33.93 -2.70
CA ARG A 361 42.71 34.59 -3.20
C ARG A 361 43.57 33.61 -3.98
N VAL A 362 43.94 33.96 -5.20
CA VAL A 362 44.90 33.15 -5.98
C VAL A 362 46.32 33.55 -5.59
N GLU A 363 47.09 32.62 -5.04
CA GLU A 363 48.45 32.88 -4.56
C GLU A 363 49.51 32.67 -5.65
N GLU A 364 49.36 31.61 -6.46
CA GLU A 364 50.32 31.29 -7.54
C GLU A 364 49.59 30.68 -8.75
N LEU A 365 50.02 31.07 -9.95
CA LEU A 365 49.64 30.46 -11.23
C LEU A 365 50.91 30.03 -11.96
N ASN A 366 51.21 28.73 -11.97
CA ASN A 366 52.48 28.23 -12.49
C ASN A 366 52.35 26.85 -13.15
N ASN A 367 52.83 26.74 -14.39
CA ASN A 367 52.90 25.48 -15.16
C ASN A 367 51.60 24.67 -15.19
N GLY A 368 50.45 25.31 -15.32
CA GLY A 368 49.17 24.59 -15.38
C GLY A 368 48.51 24.33 -14.03
N VAL A 369 49.14 24.75 -12.93
CA VAL A 369 48.68 24.55 -11.55
C VAL A 369 48.34 25.89 -10.92
N VAL A 370 47.20 25.95 -10.21
CA VAL A 370 46.79 27.09 -9.38
C VAL A 370 46.88 26.72 -7.91
N THR A 371 47.48 27.59 -7.09
CA THR A 371 47.38 27.54 -5.64
C THR A 371 46.49 28.68 -5.18
N ALA A 372 45.44 28.37 -4.41
CA ALA A 372 44.49 29.35 -3.90
C ALA A 372 44.37 29.26 -2.37
N ASN A 373 44.02 30.37 -1.76
CA ASN A 373 43.61 30.47 -0.37
C ASN A 373 42.11 30.74 -0.30
N VAL A 374 41.35 29.91 0.41
CA VAL A 374 39.91 30.06 0.61
C VAL A 374 39.64 30.19 2.10
N GLN A 375 39.07 31.31 2.54
CA GLN A 375 38.77 31.58 3.96
C GLN A 375 39.98 31.43 4.90
N GLY A 376 41.18 31.78 4.43
CA GLY A 376 42.42 31.66 5.19
C GLY A 376 43.08 30.29 5.09
N GLU A 377 42.46 29.29 4.47
CA GLU A 377 43.02 27.96 4.22
C GLU A 377 43.72 27.88 2.87
N GLU A 378 45.00 27.53 2.86
CA GLU A 378 45.77 27.29 1.63
C GLU A 378 45.43 25.91 1.07
N LEU A 379 44.85 25.88 -0.13
CA LEU A 379 44.48 24.66 -0.84
C LEU A 379 45.70 23.99 -1.47
N PRO A 380 45.65 22.67 -1.74
CA PRO A 380 46.64 22.05 -2.62
C PRO A 380 46.66 22.74 -3.99
N GLY A 381 47.79 22.63 -4.69
CA GLY A 381 47.84 23.06 -6.08
C GLY A 381 46.89 22.23 -6.93
N LEU A 382 45.97 22.90 -7.64
CA LEU A 382 44.95 22.27 -8.49
C LEU A 382 45.30 22.47 -9.96
N GLU A 383 45.20 21.41 -10.75
CA GLU A 383 45.25 21.48 -12.20
C GLU A 383 43.87 21.81 -12.80
N LEU A 384 43.83 22.17 -14.09
CA LEU A 384 42.57 22.30 -14.83
C LEU A 384 41.73 21.03 -14.65
N GLY A 385 40.46 21.19 -14.31
CA GLY A 385 39.56 20.06 -14.13
C GLY A 385 39.58 19.39 -12.75
N GLU A 386 40.50 19.77 -11.87
CA GLU A 386 40.55 19.22 -10.52
C GLU A 386 39.58 19.94 -9.58
N THR A 387 39.05 19.18 -8.61
CA THR A 387 38.20 19.65 -7.53
C THR A 387 38.83 19.33 -6.19
N VAL A 388 38.50 20.13 -5.18
CA VAL A 388 38.85 19.89 -3.78
C VAL A 388 37.66 20.23 -2.90
N ARG A 389 37.32 19.31 -2.00
CA ARG A 389 36.31 19.52 -0.98
C ARG A 389 36.86 20.41 0.14
N LEU A 390 36.20 21.55 0.35
CA LEU A 390 36.49 22.47 1.45
C LEU A 390 36.02 21.88 2.79
N VAL A 391 36.45 22.49 3.91
CA VAL A 391 36.12 22.03 5.27
C VAL A 391 34.61 22.02 5.56
N ASP A 392 33.84 22.88 4.90
CA ASP A 392 32.37 22.93 5.00
C ASP A 392 31.65 21.98 4.02
N GLY A 393 32.40 21.15 3.29
CA GLY A 393 31.87 20.15 2.36
C GLY A 393 31.63 20.67 0.94
N ILE A 394 31.84 21.96 0.67
CA ILE A 394 31.66 22.52 -0.67
C ILE A 394 32.80 22.08 -1.59
N GLU A 395 32.46 21.61 -2.78
CA GLU A 395 33.44 21.36 -3.83
C GLU A 395 33.91 22.68 -4.46
N PHE A 396 35.21 22.88 -4.52
CA PHE A 396 35.87 23.99 -5.18
C PHE A 396 36.69 23.47 -6.36
N GLY A 397 36.60 24.10 -7.53
CA GLY A 397 37.21 23.55 -8.75
C GLY A 397 37.80 24.58 -9.70
N VAL A 398 38.63 24.09 -10.63
CA VAL A 398 39.30 24.89 -11.67
C VAL A 398 38.70 24.56 -13.03
N VAL A 399 37.96 25.52 -13.61
CA VAL A 399 37.20 25.33 -14.85
C VAL A 399 37.96 25.83 -16.08
N ASP A 400 38.84 26.80 -15.91
CA ASP A 400 39.67 27.35 -16.98
C ASP A 400 41.00 27.82 -16.43
N LEU A 401 42.07 27.69 -17.21
CA LEU A 401 43.41 28.09 -16.78
C LEU A 401 44.21 28.61 -17.97
N SER A 402 44.64 29.86 -17.88
CA SER A 402 45.37 30.58 -18.93
C SER A 402 46.49 31.44 -18.34
N ASP A 403 47.37 31.95 -19.20
CA ASP A 403 48.40 32.93 -18.81
C ASP A 403 47.81 34.25 -18.26
N GLU A 404 46.54 34.53 -18.56
CA GLU A 404 45.85 35.77 -18.17
C GLU A 404 45.07 35.63 -16.86
N GLY A 405 44.84 34.40 -16.39
CA GLY A 405 44.09 34.11 -15.17
C GLY A 405 43.49 32.71 -15.14
N VAL A 406 42.77 32.43 -14.06
CA VAL A 406 42.11 31.16 -13.76
C VAL A 406 40.63 31.37 -13.49
N GLU A 407 39.76 30.54 -14.06
CA GLU A 407 38.35 30.50 -13.70
C GLU A 407 38.13 29.46 -12.59
N LEU A 408 37.69 29.94 -11.43
CA LEU A 408 37.44 29.14 -10.24
C LEU A 408 35.93 29.07 -9.96
N VAL A 409 35.46 27.93 -9.47
CA VAL A 409 34.04 27.68 -9.20
C VAL A 409 33.80 27.14 -7.80
N LEU A 410 32.73 27.61 -7.14
CA LEU A 410 32.19 27.08 -5.88
C LEU A 410 30.94 26.23 -6.14
N GLY A 411 30.82 25.14 -5.39
CA GLY A 411 29.86 24.09 -5.69
C GLY A 411 30.19 23.43 -7.03
N ALA A 412 31.49 23.16 -7.23
CA ALA A 412 32.00 22.50 -8.42
C ALA A 412 31.38 21.11 -8.54
N TYR A 413 30.97 20.73 -9.74
CA TYR A 413 30.55 19.36 -10.02
C TYR A 413 31.21 18.94 -11.34
N ALA A 414 32.12 17.96 -11.24
CA ALA A 414 32.96 17.51 -12.33
C ALA A 414 32.59 16.08 -12.70
N ILE A 415 32.27 15.85 -13.98
CA ILE A 415 32.02 14.53 -14.54
C ILE A 415 33.11 14.20 -15.56
N ARG A 416 33.74 13.05 -15.38
CA ARG A 416 34.74 12.52 -16.31
C ARG A 416 34.17 11.29 -17.00
N MET A 417 34.09 11.37 -18.32
CA MET A 417 33.61 10.31 -19.20
C MET A 417 34.80 9.81 -20.02
N ARG A 418 35.12 8.52 -19.90
CA ARG A 418 36.21 7.90 -20.66
C ARG A 418 35.71 6.66 -21.36
N ASP A 419 36.22 6.46 -22.58
CA ASP A 419 36.07 5.23 -23.33
C ASP A 419 37.43 4.87 -23.95
N SER A 420 37.79 3.59 -23.96
CA SER A 420 39.04 3.11 -24.56
C SER A 420 38.94 2.89 -26.05
N ASN A 421 37.72 2.75 -26.58
CA ASN A 421 37.48 2.44 -27.97
C ASN A 421 36.15 3.03 -28.46
N PHE A 422 36.18 4.29 -28.90
CA PHE A 422 34.98 4.95 -29.43
C PHE A 422 34.41 4.34 -30.72
N ALA A 423 35.10 3.37 -31.31
CA ALA A 423 34.66 2.69 -32.54
C ALA A 423 33.81 1.45 -32.28
N ASP A 424 33.74 0.95 -31.04
CA ASP A 424 32.85 -0.14 -30.65
C ASP A 424 31.56 0.38 -29.97
N GLN A 425 30.81 -0.53 -29.37
CA GLN A 425 29.56 -0.23 -28.63
C GLN A 425 29.67 -0.75 -27.19
N GLU A 426 30.89 -0.95 -26.69
CA GLU A 426 31.14 -1.52 -25.37
C GLU A 426 31.75 -0.47 -24.45
N SER A 427 31.15 -0.26 -23.28
CA SER A 427 31.79 0.55 -22.23
C SER A 427 33.07 -0.12 -21.76
N SER A 428 34.13 0.68 -21.57
CA SER A 428 35.38 0.20 -20.97
C SER A 428 35.80 0.91 -19.70
N HIS A 429 35.10 1.98 -19.30
CA HIS A 429 35.34 2.69 -18.05
C HIS A 429 34.03 3.04 -17.38
N GLU A 430 34.12 3.23 -16.07
CA GLU A 430 33.04 3.79 -15.26
C GLU A 430 33.14 5.32 -15.24
N LEU A 431 32.01 5.95 -14.96
CA LEU A 431 31.87 7.37 -14.72
C LEU A 431 32.71 7.75 -13.50
N ASN A 432 33.34 8.91 -13.58
CA ASN A 432 34.00 9.48 -12.42
C ASN A 432 33.41 10.86 -12.10
N VAL A 433 32.91 11.03 -10.88
CA VAL A 433 32.26 12.24 -10.38
C VAL A 433 33.13 12.82 -9.27
N ASN A 434 33.56 14.08 -9.41
CA ASN A 434 34.41 14.78 -8.44
C ASN A 434 35.67 14.00 -8.02
N GLY A 435 36.23 13.17 -8.92
CA GLY A 435 37.41 12.36 -8.66
C GLY A 435 37.12 10.96 -8.11
N GLU A 436 35.87 10.64 -7.75
CA GLU A 436 35.41 9.32 -7.32
C GLU A 436 34.87 8.52 -8.49
N THR A 437 35.23 7.24 -8.59
CA THR A 437 34.66 6.34 -9.61
C THR A 437 33.33 5.81 -9.09
N ILE A 438 32.27 5.95 -9.88
CA ILE A 438 30.92 5.53 -9.53
C ILE A 438 30.70 4.11 -10.05
N ASN A 439 30.52 3.15 -9.14
CA ASN A 439 30.41 1.75 -9.50
C ASN A 439 29.07 1.50 -10.22
N GLY A 440 29.11 0.74 -11.32
CA GLY A 440 27.90 0.45 -12.09
C GLY A 440 27.43 1.55 -13.05
N ALA A 441 28.05 2.73 -13.03
CA ALA A 441 27.81 3.80 -14.00
C ALA A 441 28.80 3.69 -15.17
N LYS A 442 28.49 2.90 -16.19
CA LYS A 442 29.37 2.60 -17.33
C LYS A 442 29.25 3.63 -18.45
N VAL A 443 30.38 4.11 -18.97
CA VAL A 443 30.43 5.15 -19.99
C VAL A 443 30.74 4.55 -21.36
N THR A 444 29.92 4.90 -22.35
CA THR A 444 30.18 4.63 -23.77
C THR A 444 30.22 5.94 -24.56
N ILE A 445 31.29 6.14 -25.33
CA ILE A 445 31.44 7.30 -26.21
C ILE A 445 31.59 6.78 -27.63
N ARG A 446 30.62 7.01 -28.51
CA ARG A 446 30.74 6.57 -29.91
C ARG A 446 31.20 7.70 -30.80
N GLY A 447 32.10 7.40 -31.72
CA GLY A 447 32.65 8.38 -32.62
C GLY A 447 33.58 7.79 -33.66
N TYR A 448 34.38 8.64 -34.29
CA TYR A 448 35.46 8.21 -35.19
C TYR A 448 36.52 9.29 -35.41
N LEU A 449 37.73 8.86 -35.75
CA LEU A 449 38.80 9.74 -36.21
C LEU A 449 38.93 9.69 -37.73
N TRP A 450 39.01 10.86 -38.35
CA TRP A 450 39.22 10.98 -39.78
C TRP A 450 40.07 12.21 -40.11
N GLU A 451 41.16 12.01 -40.86
CA GLU A 451 42.00 13.09 -41.40
C GLU A 451 42.45 14.14 -40.36
N GLY A 452 42.81 13.70 -39.15
CA GLY A 452 43.24 14.58 -38.07
C GLY A 452 42.10 15.35 -37.39
N THR A 453 40.88 14.84 -37.52
CA THR A 453 39.70 15.34 -36.81
C THR A 453 39.05 14.22 -35.99
N ALA A 454 38.54 14.57 -34.82
CA ALA A 454 37.73 13.70 -33.99
C ALA A 454 36.26 14.06 -34.14
N ASN A 455 35.42 13.04 -34.19
CA ASN A 455 33.97 13.14 -34.37
C ASN A 455 33.33 12.33 -33.23
N ILE A 456 32.40 12.92 -32.50
CA ILE A 456 31.65 12.27 -31.41
C ILE A 456 30.18 12.26 -31.82
N ASP A 457 29.62 11.06 -31.98
CA ASP A 457 28.24 10.83 -32.41
C ASP A 457 27.30 10.60 -31.21
N LEU A 458 27.76 9.93 -30.16
CA LEU A 458 26.94 9.52 -29.01
C LEU A 458 27.73 9.63 -27.70
N LEU A 459 27.05 10.08 -26.64
CA LEU A 459 27.48 9.88 -25.26
C LEU A 459 26.41 9.05 -24.55
N GLU A 460 26.81 8.00 -23.85
CA GLU A 460 25.91 7.12 -23.10
C GLU A 460 26.48 6.85 -21.71
N VAL A 461 25.58 6.83 -20.71
CA VAL A 461 25.87 6.40 -19.34
C VAL A 461 24.87 5.34 -18.94
N ASN A 462 25.33 4.10 -18.82
CA ASN A 462 24.54 2.94 -18.40
C ASN A 462 24.63 2.80 -16.87
N MET A 463 23.49 2.73 -16.19
CA MET A 463 23.39 2.69 -14.73
C MET A 463 22.91 1.32 -14.29
N THR A 464 23.76 0.59 -13.57
CA THR A 464 23.50 -0.77 -13.07
C THR A 464 23.35 -0.76 -11.55
N ALA A 465 22.29 -1.37 -11.02
CA ALA A 465 22.08 -1.52 -9.59
C ALA A 465 23.26 -2.23 -8.94
N GLN A 466 23.72 -1.72 -7.80
CA GLN A 466 24.82 -2.29 -7.00
C GLN A 466 24.31 -3.19 -5.86
N ASP A 467 23.00 -3.18 -5.61
CA ASP A 467 22.30 -4.03 -4.67
C ASP A 467 20.84 -4.20 -5.12
N ASP A 468 20.06 -5.03 -4.41
CA ASP A 468 18.60 -5.02 -4.57
C ASP A 468 18.04 -3.72 -3.94
N TYR A 469 17.42 -2.87 -4.76
CA TYR A 469 16.76 -1.66 -4.27
C TYR A 469 15.25 -1.88 -4.18
N PHE A 470 14.68 -1.67 -3.00
CA PHE A 470 13.26 -1.85 -2.70
C PHE A 470 12.64 -0.51 -2.31
N LEU A 471 11.85 0.10 -3.18
CA LEU A 471 11.16 1.35 -2.87
C LEU A 471 9.74 1.05 -2.44
N ARG A 472 9.36 1.44 -1.22
CA ARG A 472 7.97 1.41 -0.74
C ARG A 472 7.18 2.62 -1.26
N GLU A 473 5.88 2.60 -1.00
CA GLU A 473 5.03 3.75 -1.28
C GLU A 473 5.58 5.03 -0.63
N GLY A 474 5.76 6.05 -1.46
CA GLY A 474 6.29 7.37 -1.09
C GLY A 474 7.82 7.48 -1.20
N GLU A 475 8.56 6.37 -1.26
CA GLU A 475 10.02 6.37 -1.27
C GLU A 475 10.61 6.73 -2.63
N ARG A 476 11.81 7.32 -2.59
CA ARG A 476 12.60 7.72 -3.75
C ARG A 476 13.89 6.89 -3.84
N LEU A 477 14.35 6.60 -5.06
CA LEU A 477 15.56 5.81 -5.27
C LEU A 477 16.80 6.50 -4.69
N SER A 478 16.95 7.81 -4.89
CA SER A 478 18.07 8.57 -4.33
C SER A 478 18.13 8.62 -2.80
N ALA A 479 16.99 8.40 -2.13
CA ALA A 479 16.88 8.45 -0.68
C ALA A 479 16.92 7.06 -0.02
N TYR A 480 17.01 5.99 -0.82
CA TYR A 480 17.04 4.63 -0.31
C TYR A 480 18.32 4.39 0.50
N VAL A 481 18.19 3.81 1.68
CA VAL A 481 19.28 3.76 2.68
C VAL A 481 20.48 2.94 2.19
N ALA A 482 20.25 1.89 1.39
CA ALA A 482 21.33 1.09 0.81
C ALA A 482 21.93 1.71 -0.47
N PHE A 483 21.46 2.89 -0.88
CA PHE A 483 21.98 3.63 -2.02
C PHE A 483 23.21 4.45 -1.59
N ASP A 484 24.33 3.76 -1.41
CA ASP A 484 25.58 4.37 -0.90
C ASP A 484 26.23 5.37 -1.87
N GLU A 485 25.88 5.34 -3.17
CA GLU A 485 26.43 6.20 -4.24
C GLU A 485 25.29 6.89 -5.03
N PRO A 486 24.70 8.00 -4.52
CA PRO A 486 23.62 8.73 -5.20
C PRO A 486 23.98 9.20 -6.61
N GLU A 487 25.26 9.44 -6.88
CA GLU A 487 25.83 9.82 -8.17
C GLU A 487 25.59 8.76 -9.26
N LEU A 488 25.24 7.52 -8.90
CA LEU A 488 24.80 6.48 -9.83
C LEU A 488 23.57 6.92 -10.62
N LEU A 489 22.68 7.75 -10.03
CA LEU A 489 21.65 8.48 -10.77
C LEU A 489 22.32 9.66 -11.48
N PHE A 490 22.90 9.37 -12.65
CA PHE A 490 23.78 10.28 -13.38
C PHE A 490 23.27 11.73 -13.38
N GLY A 491 24.09 12.65 -12.86
CA GLY A 491 23.80 14.08 -12.82
C GLY A 491 22.89 14.53 -11.67
N GLU A 492 22.31 13.61 -10.91
CA GLU A 492 21.50 13.82 -9.68
C GLU A 492 20.33 14.80 -9.79
N ASN A 493 20.01 15.27 -11.00
CA ASN A 493 18.94 16.22 -11.27
C ASN A 493 17.63 15.54 -11.66
N TRP A 494 17.53 14.23 -11.41
CA TRP A 494 16.36 13.41 -11.63
C TRP A 494 16.34 12.24 -10.63
N ASP A 495 15.18 11.61 -10.47
CA ASP A 495 14.99 10.51 -9.52
C ASP A 495 13.80 9.63 -9.91
N VAL A 496 13.59 8.52 -9.20
CA VAL A 496 12.47 7.60 -9.35
C VAL A 496 11.72 7.54 -8.03
N GLN A 497 10.40 7.67 -8.08
CA GLN A 497 9.53 7.54 -6.91
C GLN A 497 8.47 6.46 -7.14
N PHE A 498 8.25 5.61 -6.14
CA PHE A 498 7.11 4.72 -6.12
C PHE A 498 5.99 5.35 -5.29
N ARG A 499 4.78 5.45 -5.84
CA ARG A 499 3.61 6.09 -5.20
C ARG A 499 2.53 5.08 -4.81
N GLY A 500 2.86 3.80 -4.72
CA GLY A 500 1.90 2.75 -4.40
C GLY A 500 1.05 2.36 -5.62
N LEU A 501 -0.20 2.00 -5.37
CA LEU A 501 -1.15 1.61 -6.40
C LEU A 501 -2.14 2.74 -6.68
N SER A 502 -2.77 2.74 -7.87
CA SER A 502 -3.86 3.67 -8.15
C SER A 502 -5.02 3.49 -7.16
N ASP A 503 -5.69 4.60 -6.88
CA ASP A 503 -6.85 4.65 -6.00
C ASP A 503 -8.10 4.16 -6.73
N GLU A 504 -8.59 2.98 -6.36
CA GLU A 504 -9.84 2.42 -6.87
C GLU A 504 -10.78 2.13 -5.71
N ALA A 505 -12.09 2.19 -5.96
CA ALA A 505 -13.07 1.75 -4.97
C ALA A 505 -12.87 0.24 -4.71
N LEU A 506 -12.86 -0.15 -3.43
CA LEU A 506 -12.64 -1.53 -3.00
C LEU A 506 -13.95 -2.11 -2.47
N SER A 507 -14.22 -3.36 -2.84
CA SER A 507 -15.24 -4.20 -2.23
C SER A 507 -14.56 -5.32 -1.45
N GLN A 508 -15.10 -5.64 -0.27
CA GLN A 508 -14.54 -6.70 0.57
C GLN A 508 -15.28 -8.01 0.31
N ILE A 509 -14.52 -9.09 0.12
CA ILE A 509 -15.00 -10.47 0.14
C ILE A 509 -14.36 -11.13 1.36
N SER A 510 -15.17 -11.71 2.25
CA SER A 510 -14.69 -12.34 3.47
C SER A 510 -15.19 -13.77 3.58
N LEU A 511 -14.29 -14.70 3.88
CA LEU A 511 -14.58 -16.07 4.27
C LEU A 511 -14.22 -16.23 5.75
N GLU A 512 -15.24 -16.38 6.59
CA GLU A 512 -15.09 -16.43 8.04
C GLU A 512 -15.77 -17.67 8.63
N PRO A 513 -15.18 -18.29 9.66
CA PRO A 513 -15.84 -19.35 10.39
C PRO A 513 -16.99 -18.78 11.22
N THR A 514 -18.04 -19.57 11.40
CA THR A 514 -19.07 -19.23 12.39
C THR A 514 -18.57 -19.45 13.81
N ASN A 515 -19.34 -19.00 14.80
CA ASN A 515 -18.97 -19.10 16.22
C ASN A 515 -18.71 -20.53 16.74
N ASP A 516 -19.09 -21.58 15.98
CA ASP A 516 -18.83 -22.97 16.36
C ASP A 516 -17.67 -23.62 15.59
N GLU A 517 -17.00 -22.86 14.72
CA GLU A 517 -15.84 -23.25 13.90
C GLU A 517 -16.08 -24.46 12.98
N LYS A 518 -17.34 -24.80 12.72
CA LYS A 518 -17.70 -25.94 11.85
C LYS A 518 -18.25 -25.52 10.50
N GLU A 519 -18.54 -24.24 10.35
CA GLU A 519 -19.16 -23.69 9.15
C GLU A 519 -18.35 -22.49 8.67
N TYR A 520 -18.19 -22.37 7.35
CA TYR A 520 -17.74 -21.14 6.71
C TYR A 520 -18.91 -20.35 6.16
N GLN A 521 -18.86 -19.03 6.35
CA GLN A 521 -19.73 -18.06 5.71
C GLN A 521 -18.90 -17.18 4.77
N LEU A 522 -19.41 -17.00 3.55
CA LEU A 522 -18.89 -16.06 2.56
C LEU A 522 -19.74 -14.79 2.59
N THR A 523 -19.11 -13.65 2.84
CA THR A 523 -19.73 -12.33 2.73
C THR A 523 -19.11 -11.57 1.55
N PHE A 524 -19.94 -10.99 0.69
CA PHE A 524 -19.50 -10.19 -0.45
C PHE A 524 -20.56 -9.16 -0.85
N GLU A 525 -20.16 -8.12 -1.58
CA GLU A 525 -21.06 -7.18 -2.25
C GLU A 525 -21.27 -7.62 -3.71
N ASN A 526 -22.52 -7.72 -4.18
CA ASN A 526 -22.79 -8.03 -5.59
C ASN A 526 -22.65 -6.79 -6.50
N THR A 527 -22.76 -6.95 -7.82
CA THR A 527 -22.68 -5.84 -8.79
C THR A 527 -23.79 -4.77 -8.68
N ALA A 528 -24.81 -4.99 -7.84
CA ALA A 528 -25.84 -4.01 -7.53
C ALA A 528 -25.55 -3.22 -6.24
N GLY A 529 -24.46 -3.53 -5.53
CA GLY A 529 -24.11 -2.92 -4.25
C GLY A 529 -24.80 -3.57 -3.04
N ASP A 530 -25.43 -4.73 -3.21
CA ASP A 530 -26.09 -5.44 -2.11
C ASP A 530 -25.08 -6.38 -1.42
N GLU A 531 -24.92 -6.24 -0.10
CA GLU A 531 -24.15 -7.18 0.72
C GLU A 531 -24.92 -8.50 0.91
N ILE A 532 -24.24 -9.63 0.72
CA ILE A 532 -24.79 -10.98 0.82
C ILE A 532 -23.89 -11.83 1.71
N THR A 533 -24.47 -12.44 2.74
CA THR A 533 -23.83 -13.50 3.54
C THR A 533 -24.44 -14.86 3.18
N LEU A 534 -23.59 -15.80 2.77
CA LEU A 534 -23.95 -17.14 2.32
C LEU A 534 -23.17 -18.20 3.11
N PRO A 535 -23.83 -19.18 3.75
CA PRO A 535 -23.12 -20.34 4.29
C PRO A 535 -22.60 -21.19 3.13
N VAL A 536 -21.27 -21.34 3.07
CA VAL A 536 -20.62 -22.00 1.94
C VAL A 536 -20.19 -23.41 2.27
N TYR A 537 -19.68 -23.73 3.46
CA TYR A 537 -19.17 -25.07 3.76
C TYR A 537 -19.45 -25.48 5.21
N TYR A 538 -19.87 -26.73 5.41
CA TYR A 538 -20.09 -27.34 6.73
C TYR A 538 -19.22 -28.59 6.90
N ALA A 539 -18.18 -28.49 7.74
CA ALA A 539 -17.19 -29.54 7.92
C ALA A 539 -17.79 -30.87 8.38
N ALA A 540 -18.72 -30.85 9.34
CA ALA A 540 -19.19 -32.09 9.97
C ALA A 540 -19.96 -33.02 9.01
N ALA A 541 -20.55 -32.47 7.95
CA ALA A 541 -21.20 -33.24 6.89
C ALA A 541 -20.44 -33.22 5.55
N ASP A 542 -19.30 -32.51 5.50
CA ASP A 542 -18.45 -32.38 4.31
C ASP A 542 -19.26 -31.99 3.06
N ARG A 543 -20.01 -30.90 3.19
CA ARG A 543 -20.96 -30.43 2.17
C ARG A 543 -21.04 -28.92 2.13
N PHE A 544 -21.56 -28.37 1.04
CA PHE A 544 -21.89 -26.96 0.96
C PHE A 544 -23.18 -26.62 1.73
N GLY A 545 -23.21 -25.44 2.34
CA GLY A 545 -24.30 -24.95 3.19
C GLY A 545 -23.92 -24.87 4.66
N ASP A 546 -24.92 -24.92 5.54
CA ASP A 546 -24.76 -24.88 7.01
C ASP A 546 -25.18 -26.23 7.65
N GLU A 547 -25.23 -26.31 8.99
CA GLU A 547 -25.63 -27.51 9.73
C GLU A 547 -26.98 -28.08 9.28
N ASN A 548 -27.93 -27.21 8.96
CA ASN A 548 -29.33 -27.56 8.71
C ASN A 548 -29.65 -27.64 7.22
N ASP A 549 -29.04 -26.76 6.43
CA ASP A 549 -29.52 -26.40 5.11
C ASP A 549 -28.42 -26.58 4.05
N ILE A 550 -28.77 -27.09 2.87
CA ILE A 550 -27.80 -27.39 1.78
C ILE A 550 -27.69 -26.20 0.83
N LEU A 551 -26.46 -25.83 0.45
CA LEU A 551 -26.23 -24.96 -0.69
C LEU A 551 -26.15 -25.80 -1.98
N HIS A 552 -27.15 -25.64 -2.83
CA HIS A 552 -27.20 -26.28 -4.14
C HIS A 552 -26.40 -25.46 -5.15
N VAL A 553 -25.22 -25.97 -5.51
CA VAL A 553 -24.31 -25.34 -6.47
C VAL A 553 -24.59 -25.76 -7.92
N ASP A 554 -25.10 -26.96 -8.15
CA ASP A 554 -25.46 -27.44 -9.49
C ASP A 554 -26.96 -27.23 -9.79
N PRO A 555 -27.34 -26.91 -11.04
CA PRO A 555 -28.73 -26.88 -11.44
C PRO A 555 -29.42 -28.22 -11.12
N GLY A 556 -30.49 -28.19 -10.34
CA GLY A 556 -31.15 -29.42 -9.92
C GLY A 556 -32.31 -29.23 -8.96
N VAL A 557 -32.52 -30.27 -8.16
CA VAL A 557 -33.56 -30.33 -7.12
C VAL A 557 -33.13 -29.48 -5.94
N ILE A 558 -34.00 -28.57 -5.52
CA ILE A 558 -33.85 -27.70 -4.36
C ILE A 558 -34.85 -28.20 -3.30
N GLU A 559 -34.33 -28.74 -2.22
CA GLU A 559 -35.12 -29.21 -1.08
C GLU A 559 -35.53 -28.03 -0.19
N ASP A 560 -36.52 -28.25 0.68
CA ASP A 560 -36.92 -27.28 1.70
C ASP A 560 -35.71 -26.80 2.51
N GLU A 561 -35.72 -25.51 2.82
CA GLU A 561 -34.65 -24.72 3.44
C GLU A 561 -33.33 -24.62 2.65
N GLY A 562 -33.24 -25.23 1.46
CA GLY A 562 -32.04 -25.19 0.61
C GLY A 562 -31.70 -23.80 0.06
N TYR A 563 -30.41 -23.46 0.04
CA TYR A 563 -29.85 -22.28 -0.62
C TYR A 563 -29.50 -22.57 -2.08
N PHE A 564 -29.62 -21.57 -2.94
CA PHE A 564 -29.21 -21.66 -4.35
C PHE A 564 -28.89 -20.28 -4.90
N ILE A 565 -28.17 -20.26 -6.03
CA ILE A 565 -27.68 -19.04 -6.67
C ILE A 565 -28.42 -18.82 -7.97
N LEU A 566 -28.85 -17.59 -8.21
CA LEU A 566 -29.46 -17.13 -9.46
C LEU A 566 -28.70 -15.92 -9.98
N ASN A 567 -28.50 -15.87 -11.30
CA ASN A 567 -27.84 -14.77 -11.97
C ASN A 567 -28.72 -14.20 -13.09
N ASP A 568 -28.71 -12.87 -13.27
CA ASP A 568 -29.51 -12.22 -14.30
C ASP A 568 -28.80 -12.13 -15.66
N ALA A 569 -27.47 -12.32 -15.71
CA ALA A 569 -26.65 -12.46 -16.91
C ALA A 569 -25.51 -13.50 -16.70
N ASP A 570 -24.67 -13.73 -17.71
CA ASP A 570 -23.53 -14.66 -17.68
C ASP A 570 -22.16 -13.98 -17.81
N ASP A 571 -22.10 -12.67 -17.55
CA ASP A 571 -20.90 -11.83 -17.61
C ASP A 571 -20.71 -10.98 -16.33
N GLY A 572 -19.63 -10.20 -16.28
CA GLY A 572 -19.27 -9.31 -15.16
C GLY A 572 -20.30 -8.23 -14.83
N THR A 573 -21.36 -8.08 -15.63
CA THR A 573 -22.48 -7.16 -15.35
C THR A 573 -23.66 -7.84 -14.65
N SER A 574 -23.59 -9.16 -14.44
CA SER A 574 -24.64 -9.94 -13.79
C SER A 574 -24.81 -9.56 -12.33
N VAL A 575 -26.06 -9.40 -11.91
CA VAL A 575 -26.43 -9.26 -10.51
C VAL A 575 -26.69 -10.65 -9.93
N THR A 576 -25.86 -11.04 -8.97
CA THR A 576 -26.04 -12.28 -8.22
C THR A 576 -27.12 -12.15 -7.16
N HIS A 577 -27.99 -13.16 -7.11
CA HIS A 577 -28.99 -13.35 -6.08
C HIS A 577 -28.80 -14.69 -5.40
N VAL A 578 -28.55 -14.67 -4.09
CA VAL A 578 -28.61 -15.87 -3.25
C VAL A 578 -30.00 -15.97 -2.64
N VAL A 579 -30.64 -17.11 -2.82
CA VAL A 579 -32.02 -17.36 -2.42
C VAL A 579 -32.09 -18.64 -1.58
N GLN A 580 -32.88 -18.61 -0.51
CA GLN A 580 -33.25 -19.78 0.27
C GLN A 580 -34.71 -20.16 -0.03
N TYR A 581 -34.95 -21.42 -0.40
CA TYR A 581 -36.31 -21.94 -0.54
C TYR A 581 -36.87 -22.26 0.85
N LYS A 582 -37.90 -21.57 1.32
CA LYS A 582 -38.48 -21.74 2.67
C LYS A 582 -39.66 -22.72 2.69
N GLY A 583 -39.75 -23.59 1.69
CA GLY A 583 -40.81 -24.59 1.59
C GLY A 583 -42.09 -24.13 0.92
N ALA A 584 -43.08 -25.03 0.93
CA ALA A 584 -44.37 -24.84 0.29
C ALA A 584 -45.51 -25.25 1.22
N GLU A 585 -46.50 -24.37 1.41
CA GLU A 585 -47.67 -24.65 2.23
C GLU A 585 -48.87 -25.02 1.35
N VAL A 586 -49.34 -26.26 1.45
CA VAL A 586 -50.47 -26.78 0.68
C VAL A 586 -51.79 -26.52 1.41
N GLY A 587 -52.51 -25.48 0.95
CA GLY A 587 -53.79 -25.07 1.51
C GLY A 587 -54.93 -25.00 0.50
N ALA A 588 -55.78 -23.98 0.63
CA ALA A 588 -56.76 -23.65 -0.40
C ALA A 588 -56.10 -23.12 -1.68
N GLN A 589 -54.90 -22.58 -1.53
CA GLN A 589 -53.93 -22.22 -2.55
C GLN A 589 -52.58 -22.74 -2.05
N THR A 590 -51.76 -23.29 -2.94
CA THR A 590 -50.39 -23.69 -2.59
C THR A 590 -49.52 -22.44 -2.64
N ILE A 591 -48.84 -22.13 -1.54
CA ILE A 591 -47.94 -20.98 -1.44
C ILE A 591 -46.51 -21.49 -1.36
N VAL A 592 -45.65 -20.98 -2.23
CA VAL A 592 -44.20 -21.25 -2.24
C VAL A 592 -43.49 -20.00 -1.75
N SER A 593 -42.51 -20.18 -0.85
CA SER A 593 -41.84 -19.09 -0.15
C SER A 593 -40.35 -19.08 -0.47
N PHE A 594 -39.83 -17.89 -0.83
CA PHE A 594 -38.40 -17.70 -1.13
C PHE A 594 -37.84 -16.57 -0.28
N LYS A 595 -36.76 -16.79 0.45
CA LYS A 595 -36.04 -15.73 1.16
C LYS A 595 -34.88 -15.25 0.31
N VAL A 596 -34.84 -13.97 -0.03
CA VAL A 596 -33.72 -13.34 -0.74
C VAL A 596 -32.69 -12.91 0.30
N MET A 597 -31.46 -13.42 0.21
CA MET A 597 -30.45 -13.22 1.26
C MET A 597 -29.99 -11.76 1.36
N ALA A 598 -29.82 -11.09 0.22
CA ALA A 598 -29.45 -9.67 0.14
C ALA A 598 -30.40 -8.74 0.93
N SER A 599 -31.72 -8.90 0.75
CA SER A 599 -32.71 -8.03 1.40
C SER A 599 -33.26 -8.58 2.72
N GLY A 600 -33.04 -9.87 2.98
CA GLY A 600 -33.70 -10.62 4.05
C GLY A 600 -35.21 -10.83 3.85
N GLU A 601 -35.81 -10.34 2.75
CA GLU A 601 -37.24 -10.44 2.50
C GLU A 601 -37.64 -11.87 2.14
N THR A 602 -38.75 -12.35 2.73
CA THR A 602 -39.42 -13.58 2.29
C THR A 602 -40.55 -13.22 1.33
N ILE A 603 -40.43 -13.72 0.12
CA ILE A 603 -41.33 -13.51 -1.00
C ILE A 603 -42.23 -14.74 -1.14
N GLU A 604 -43.51 -14.57 -0.86
CA GLU A 604 -44.54 -15.60 -1.04
C GLU A 604 -45.17 -15.50 -2.43
N ARG A 605 -45.41 -16.64 -3.07
CA ARG A 605 -46.05 -16.73 -4.40
C ARG A 605 -47.04 -17.88 -4.46
N ASN A 606 -48.16 -17.63 -5.14
CA ASN A 606 -49.15 -18.67 -5.42
C ASN A 606 -48.64 -19.61 -6.51
N PHE A 607 -48.48 -20.88 -6.16
CA PHE A 607 -48.10 -21.95 -7.07
C PHE A 607 -49.32 -22.44 -7.84
N ALA A 608 -49.33 -22.24 -9.15
CA ALA A 608 -50.46 -22.53 -10.02
C ALA A 608 -49.97 -23.12 -11.35
N ASP A 609 -50.76 -24.03 -11.93
CA ASP A 609 -50.41 -24.71 -13.18
C ASP A 609 -49.05 -25.44 -13.13
N ASN A 610 -48.67 -25.93 -11.94
CA ASN A 610 -47.37 -26.55 -11.62
C ASN A 610 -46.16 -25.64 -11.79
N GLU A 611 -46.35 -24.32 -11.74
CA GLU A 611 -45.26 -23.37 -11.84
C GLU A 611 -45.45 -22.20 -10.86
N VAL A 612 -44.35 -21.54 -10.54
CA VAL A 612 -44.32 -20.26 -9.84
C VAL A 612 -43.19 -19.41 -10.38
N THR A 613 -43.37 -18.08 -10.38
CA THR A 613 -42.37 -17.15 -10.89
C THR A 613 -41.82 -16.26 -9.80
N LEU A 614 -40.50 -16.06 -9.83
CA LEU A 614 -39.78 -15.09 -9.03
C LEU A 614 -39.10 -14.12 -9.98
N ARG A 615 -39.33 -12.82 -9.78
CA ARG A 615 -38.66 -11.78 -10.56
C ARG A 615 -37.65 -11.08 -9.68
N LEU A 616 -36.39 -11.17 -10.04
CA LEU A 616 -35.27 -10.50 -9.40
C LEU A 616 -34.50 -9.75 -10.49
N ALA A 617 -34.09 -8.51 -10.19
CA ALA A 617 -33.54 -7.59 -11.17
C ALA A 617 -34.36 -7.56 -12.49
N ARG A 618 -33.72 -7.92 -13.62
CA ARG A 618 -34.34 -7.94 -14.96
C ARG A 618 -34.88 -9.32 -15.36
N THR A 619 -34.56 -10.36 -14.60
CA THR A 619 -34.86 -11.75 -14.97
C THR A 619 -36.07 -12.30 -14.22
N THR A 620 -36.92 -13.03 -14.95
CA THR A 620 -37.99 -13.82 -14.37
C THR A 620 -37.58 -15.29 -14.38
N TYR A 621 -37.47 -15.87 -13.20
CA TYR A 621 -37.16 -17.27 -12.98
C TYR A 621 -38.47 -18.03 -12.78
N THR A 622 -38.63 -19.14 -13.50
CA THR A 622 -39.76 -20.04 -13.36
C THR A 622 -39.30 -21.26 -12.60
N PHE A 623 -40.07 -21.63 -11.58
CA PHE A 623 -39.86 -22.82 -10.77
C PHE A 623 -40.99 -23.79 -11.01
N GLY A 624 -40.64 -25.07 -11.17
CA GLY A 624 -41.57 -26.18 -11.19
C GLY A 624 -41.29 -27.16 -10.05
N PRO A 625 -42.17 -28.14 -9.82
CA PRO A 625 -41.87 -29.22 -8.90
C PRO A 625 -40.71 -30.05 -9.47
N ALA A 626 -39.81 -30.52 -8.61
CA ALA A 626 -38.78 -31.45 -9.01
C ALA A 626 -39.38 -32.76 -9.56
N GLU A 627 -38.63 -33.48 -10.39
CA GLU A 627 -39.15 -34.69 -11.04
C GLU A 627 -39.57 -35.75 -10.01
N GLY A 628 -40.87 -36.09 -9.99
CA GLY A 628 -41.43 -37.11 -9.11
C GLY A 628 -42.01 -36.58 -7.79
N GLU A 629 -41.90 -35.28 -7.54
CA GLU A 629 -42.44 -34.66 -6.34
C GLU A 629 -43.98 -34.66 -6.29
N ASN A 630 -44.52 -34.74 -5.07
CA ASN A 630 -45.95 -34.71 -4.82
C ASN A 630 -46.40 -33.33 -4.33
N VAL A 631 -46.88 -32.50 -5.25
CA VAL A 631 -47.36 -31.12 -4.98
C VAL A 631 -48.60 -31.04 -4.07
N GLU A 632 -49.16 -32.18 -3.63
CA GLU A 632 -50.23 -32.25 -2.63
C GLU A 632 -49.69 -32.33 -1.18
N GLN A 633 -48.36 -32.32 -0.99
CA GLN A 633 -47.71 -32.34 0.32
C GLN A 633 -47.01 -31.00 0.59
N ASP A 634 -47.01 -30.59 1.86
CA ASP A 634 -46.19 -29.46 2.29
C ASP A 634 -44.71 -29.75 1.98
N ASP A 635 -43.97 -28.69 1.68
CA ASP A 635 -42.51 -28.68 1.53
C ASP A 635 -41.97 -29.62 0.42
N PHE A 636 -42.74 -29.77 -0.66
CA PHE A 636 -42.26 -30.48 -1.85
C PHE A 636 -41.06 -29.75 -2.48
N ALA A 637 -40.13 -30.51 -3.06
CA ALA A 637 -38.93 -29.94 -3.66
C ALA A 637 -39.21 -29.22 -4.99
N VAL A 638 -38.45 -28.17 -5.28
CA VAL A 638 -38.60 -27.35 -6.49
C VAL A 638 -37.35 -27.42 -7.36
N GLN A 639 -37.44 -26.99 -8.61
CA GLN A 639 -36.30 -26.80 -9.51
C GLN A 639 -36.55 -25.58 -10.40
N VAL A 640 -35.48 -24.89 -10.81
CA VAL A 640 -35.57 -23.82 -11.82
C VAL A 640 -35.79 -24.45 -13.19
N THR A 641 -36.92 -24.15 -13.83
CA THR A 641 -37.32 -24.73 -15.13
C THR A 641 -37.06 -23.79 -16.30
N ASP A 642 -37.03 -22.48 -16.07
CA ASP A 642 -36.78 -21.46 -17.09
C ASP A 642 -36.23 -20.16 -16.48
N ALA A 643 -35.46 -19.40 -17.25
CA ALA A 643 -34.99 -18.07 -16.90
C ALA A 643 -35.08 -17.18 -18.14
N SER A 644 -35.81 -16.06 -18.03
CA SER A 644 -36.18 -15.26 -19.21
C SER A 644 -34.98 -14.67 -19.97
N GLU A 645 -33.94 -14.22 -19.26
CA GLU A 645 -32.81 -13.45 -19.83
C GLU A 645 -31.44 -13.79 -19.20
N GLY A 646 -31.28 -14.91 -18.47
CA GLY A 646 -30.02 -15.25 -17.79
C GLY A 646 -29.72 -16.77 -17.73
N PRO A 647 -28.59 -17.18 -17.14
CA PRO A 647 -28.16 -18.58 -17.09
C PRO A 647 -29.04 -19.46 -16.19
N GLY A 648 -29.95 -18.86 -15.42
CA GLY A 648 -30.79 -19.55 -14.44
C GLY A 648 -30.03 -19.83 -13.14
N MET A 649 -30.21 -21.03 -12.59
CA MET A 649 -29.45 -21.50 -11.44
C MET A 649 -28.06 -21.96 -11.89
N ASN A 650 -27.01 -21.56 -11.16
CA ASN A 650 -25.62 -21.98 -11.42
C ASN A 650 -24.77 -21.91 -10.14
N ASN A 651 -23.46 -22.11 -10.26
CA ASN A 651 -22.49 -22.08 -9.17
C ASN A 651 -21.58 -20.83 -9.17
N VAL A 652 -22.03 -19.72 -9.75
CA VAL A 652 -21.21 -18.53 -9.96
C VAL A 652 -21.77 -17.35 -9.17
N LEU A 653 -20.93 -16.65 -8.42
CA LEU A 653 -21.24 -15.38 -7.79
C LEU A 653 -20.46 -14.27 -8.51
N TRP A 654 -21.13 -13.18 -8.83
CA TRP A 654 -20.54 -11.96 -9.38
C TRP A 654 -20.50 -10.90 -8.29
N VAL A 655 -19.30 -10.47 -7.95
CA VAL A 655 -19.04 -9.46 -6.93
C VAL A 655 -18.97 -8.06 -7.55
N ASN A 656 -19.06 -7.02 -6.72
CA ASN A 656 -18.81 -5.66 -7.16
C ASN A 656 -17.40 -5.55 -7.79
N GLY A 657 -17.25 -4.74 -8.84
CA GLY A 657 -16.06 -4.75 -9.71
C GLY A 657 -16.01 -5.88 -10.74
N GLY A 658 -17.06 -6.71 -10.83
CA GLY A 658 -17.18 -7.75 -11.86
C GLY A 658 -16.37 -9.02 -11.61
N GLY A 659 -15.76 -9.18 -10.43
CA GLY A 659 -15.08 -10.41 -10.03
C GLY A 659 -16.04 -11.61 -10.03
N LYS A 660 -15.53 -12.78 -10.40
CA LYS A 660 -16.30 -14.01 -10.58
C LYS A 660 -15.83 -15.08 -9.60
N ILE A 661 -16.65 -15.41 -8.61
CA ILE A 661 -16.41 -16.53 -7.69
C ILE A 661 -17.14 -17.76 -8.22
N THR A 662 -16.40 -18.81 -8.57
CA THR A 662 -16.97 -20.12 -8.96
C THR A 662 -16.89 -21.09 -7.79
N ILE A 663 -18.01 -21.69 -7.40
CA ILE A 663 -18.07 -22.72 -6.35
C ILE A 663 -18.00 -24.10 -7.02
N ALA A 664 -16.85 -24.77 -6.94
CA ALA A 664 -16.66 -26.05 -7.61
C ALA A 664 -17.20 -27.21 -6.77
N ASN A 665 -18.16 -27.97 -7.32
CA ASN A 665 -18.63 -29.23 -6.73
C ASN A 665 -17.66 -30.39 -7.02
N ASP A 666 -16.42 -30.24 -6.57
CA ASP A 666 -15.40 -31.29 -6.60
C ASP A 666 -15.12 -31.82 -5.19
N ASP A 667 -14.34 -32.90 -5.09
CA ASP A 667 -13.95 -33.50 -3.81
C ASP A 667 -13.07 -32.57 -2.94
N ALA A 668 -12.75 -31.36 -3.41
CA ALA A 668 -11.87 -30.40 -2.76
C ALA A 668 -12.58 -29.12 -2.29
N HIS A 669 -13.90 -28.99 -2.50
CA HIS A 669 -14.72 -27.86 -2.03
C HIS A 669 -14.08 -26.49 -2.31
N ARG A 670 -13.80 -26.21 -3.59
CA ARG A 670 -13.07 -25.00 -3.99
C ARG A 670 -13.96 -23.80 -4.26
N LEU A 671 -13.49 -22.62 -3.86
CA LEU A 671 -13.91 -21.32 -4.38
C LEU A 671 -12.80 -20.78 -5.27
N THR A 672 -13.09 -20.49 -6.53
CA THR A 672 -12.13 -19.83 -7.43
C THR A 672 -12.62 -18.42 -7.73
N LEU A 673 -11.89 -17.41 -7.28
CA LEU A 673 -12.10 -16.02 -7.67
C LEU A 673 -11.24 -15.70 -8.90
N GLU A 674 -11.91 -15.40 -9.99
CA GLU A 674 -11.32 -14.98 -11.26
C GLU A 674 -11.69 -13.50 -11.47
N THR A 675 -10.75 -12.72 -11.98
CA THR A 675 -11.11 -11.41 -12.56
C THR A 675 -11.94 -11.66 -13.81
N PRO A 676 -12.93 -10.79 -14.13
CA PRO A 676 -13.74 -10.99 -15.31
C PRO A 676 -12.84 -11.13 -16.52
N GLU A 677 -12.95 -12.26 -17.22
CA GLU A 677 -12.38 -12.40 -18.56
C GLU A 677 -13.08 -11.34 -19.42
N GLY A 678 -12.47 -10.17 -19.60
CA GLY A 678 -12.73 -9.44 -20.84
C GLY A 678 -12.40 -10.42 -21.94
N ASP A 679 -13.32 -10.69 -22.88
CA ASP A 679 -13.20 -11.71 -23.94
C ASP A 679 -11.79 -11.70 -24.57
N TYR A 680 -10.85 -12.42 -23.95
CA TYR A 680 -9.44 -12.34 -24.29
C TYR A 680 -9.24 -13.34 -25.41
N GLU A 681 -9.54 -12.92 -26.64
CA GLU A 681 -9.05 -13.62 -27.80
C GLU A 681 -7.52 -13.46 -27.82
N VAL A 682 -6.83 -14.31 -27.05
CA VAL A 682 -5.38 -14.45 -26.93
C VAL A 682 -4.71 -13.93 -28.20
N PHE A 683 -4.17 -12.71 -28.12
CA PHE A 683 -3.46 -12.11 -29.24
C PHE A 683 -2.24 -12.99 -29.51
N ARG A 684 -2.38 -13.87 -30.51
CA ARG A 684 -1.26 -14.68 -30.98
C ARG A 684 -0.20 -13.72 -31.50
N GLU A 685 1.02 -13.92 -31.02
CA GLU A 685 2.31 -13.24 -31.26
C GLU A 685 2.62 -12.86 -32.74
N ASP A 686 1.81 -13.30 -33.70
CA ASP A 686 1.96 -13.08 -35.15
C ASP A 686 1.11 -11.92 -35.71
N VAL A 687 0.27 -11.23 -34.91
CA VAL A 687 -0.60 -10.15 -35.41
C VAL A 687 0.08 -8.78 -35.30
N HIS A 688 0.26 -8.16 -36.46
CA HIS A 688 0.98 -6.92 -36.70
C HIS A 688 0.50 -5.75 -35.80
N PRO A 689 1.39 -4.97 -35.16
CA PRO A 689 1.11 -3.93 -34.14
C PRO A 689 0.37 -2.66 -34.63
N SER A 690 -0.39 -2.73 -35.72
CA SER A 690 -1.09 -1.58 -36.30
C SER A 690 -2.59 -1.51 -36.00
N VAL A 691 -3.11 -2.41 -35.16
CA VAL A 691 -4.50 -2.39 -34.70
C VAL A 691 -4.50 -2.66 -33.19
N LEU A 692 -4.19 -1.62 -32.41
CA LEU A 692 -4.40 -1.60 -30.97
C LEU A 692 -5.90 -1.35 -30.77
N GLU A 693 -6.69 -2.41 -30.62
CA GLU A 693 -8.01 -2.27 -29.99
C GLU A 693 -7.77 -2.05 -28.48
N GLU A 694 -8.67 -1.32 -27.83
CA GLU A 694 -8.62 -0.99 -26.41
C GLU A 694 -8.77 -2.29 -25.59
N ASP A 695 -7.67 -2.96 -25.27
CA ASP A 695 -7.64 -4.10 -24.36
C ASP A 695 -7.77 -3.57 -22.92
N PRO A 696 -8.77 -4.02 -22.13
CA PRO A 696 -8.93 -3.56 -20.75
C PRO A 696 -7.84 -4.07 -19.80
N PHE A 697 -7.04 -5.07 -20.22
CA PHE A 697 -5.87 -5.57 -19.49
C PHE A 697 -4.67 -5.44 -20.39
N GLU A 698 -3.54 -4.95 -19.88
CA GLU A 698 -2.46 -4.59 -20.80
C GLU A 698 -1.80 -5.83 -21.39
N ASN A 699 -1.31 -6.77 -20.57
CA ASN A 699 -0.77 -8.05 -21.08
C ASN A 699 -0.77 -9.25 -20.08
N LEU A 700 -0.94 -9.06 -18.76
CA LEU A 700 -0.89 -10.18 -17.79
C LEU A 700 -2.27 -10.53 -17.25
N PRO A 701 -2.80 -11.74 -17.55
CA PRO A 701 -4.04 -12.19 -16.93
C PRO A 701 -3.84 -12.33 -15.42
N PRO A 702 -4.73 -11.74 -14.59
CA PRO A 702 -4.64 -11.86 -13.16
C PRO A 702 -4.63 -13.31 -12.70
N THR A 703 -3.79 -13.59 -11.71
CA THR A 703 -3.70 -14.92 -11.11
C THR A 703 -4.98 -15.20 -10.33
N PRO A 704 -5.68 -16.31 -10.62
CA PRO A 704 -6.89 -16.67 -9.89
C PRO A 704 -6.54 -16.96 -8.43
N ILE A 705 -7.42 -16.52 -7.52
CA ILE A 705 -7.33 -16.84 -6.09
C ILE A 705 -8.18 -18.08 -5.87
N ILE A 706 -7.56 -19.18 -5.43
CA ILE A 706 -8.26 -20.45 -5.18
C ILE A 706 -8.29 -20.68 -3.68
N ILE A 707 -9.49 -20.72 -3.09
CA ILE A 707 -9.67 -21.09 -1.69
C ILE A 707 -10.15 -22.53 -1.62
N VAL A 708 -9.40 -23.39 -0.93
CA VAL A 708 -9.71 -24.80 -0.75
C VAL A 708 -10.19 -25.01 0.68
N MET A 709 -11.47 -25.32 0.85
CA MET A 709 -12.06 -25.57 2.17
C MET A 709 -11.93 -27.05 2.53
N ARG A 710 -11.56 -27.34 3.78
CA ARG A 710 -11.36 -28.70 4.27
C ARG A 710 -11.93 -28.88 5.66
N ASN A 711 -12.28 -30.12 5.98
CA ASN A 711 -12.57 -30.57 7.34
C ASN A 711 -11.28 -31.13 7.96
N GLU A 712 -10.76 -30.45 8.99
CA GLU A 712 -9.67 -30.94 9.81
C GLU A 712 -10.17 -31.18 11.25
N ASP A 713 -10.23 -32.45 11.65
CA ASP A 713 -10.69 -32.88 12.98
C ASP A 713 -12.10 -32.38 13.40
N GLY A 714 -12.95 -32.06 12.43
CA GLY A 714 -14.31 -31.59 12.61
C GLY A 714 -14.48 -30.08 12.53
N ASP A 715 -13.38 -29.34 12.36
CA ASP A 715 -13.35 -27.89 12.24
C ASP A 715 -13.03 -27.51 10.78
N VAL A 716 -13.41 -26.30 10.37
CA VAL A 716 -13.18 -25.81 9.00
C VAL A 716 -11.78 -25.22 8.85
N GLN A 717 -11.10 -25.52 7.75
CA GLN A 717 -9.83 -24.88 7.35
C GLN A 717 -9.89 -24.41 5.90
N ALA A 718 -9.17 -23.33 5.60
CA ALA A 718 -9.14 -22.71 4.28
C ALA A 718 -7.70 -22.46 3.83
N ASP A 719 -7.26 -23.19 2.80
CA ASP A 719 -5.98 -22.95 2.15
C ASP A 719 -6.16 -22.00 0.96
N VAL A 720 -5.30 -20.99 0.84
CA VAL A 720 -5.19 -20.16 -0.37
C VAL A 720 -4.14 -20.75 -1.32
N GLU A 721 -4.58 -21.12 -2.52
CA GLU A 721 -3.77 -21.64 -3.62
C GLU A 721 -3.79 -20.66 -4.82
N GLY A 722 -2.85 -20.83 -5.75
CA GLY A 722 -2.74 -20.03 -6.97
C GLY A 722 -1.95 -18.73 -6.79
N LEU A 723 -2.12 -18.05 -5.65
CA LEU A 723 -1.39 -16.85 -5.28
C LEU A 723 -0.28 -17.16 -4.25
N GLU A 724 0.92 -16.62 -4.44
CA GLU A 724 1.98 -16.69 -3.41
C GLU A 724 1.69 -15.66 -2.32
N LEU A 725 1.43 -16.12 -1.10
CA LEU A 725 1.26 -15.25 0.06
C LEU A 725 2.52 -15.26 0.92
N ARG A 726 2.86 -14.11 1.52
CA ARG A 726 4.01 -13.93 2.41
C ARG A 726 3.57 -13.43 3.78
N SER A 727 4.23 -13.94 4.82
CA SER A 727 4.09 -13.44 6.18
C SER A 727 5.12 -12.33 6.42
N PRO A 728 4.71 -11.16 6.94
CA PRO A 728 5.64 -10.19 7.48
C PRO A 728 6.37 -10.79 8.67
N ASP A 729 7.56 -10.24 8.90
CA ASP A 729 8.38 -10.62 10.01
C ASP A 729 7.62 -10.41 11.34
N GLN A 730 7.58 -11.44 12.19
CA GLN A 730 6.84 -11.48 13.48
C GLN A 730 5.31 -11.71 13.39
N GLU A 731 4.74 -11.87 12.19
CA GLU A 731 3.32 -12.20 12.00
C GLU A 731 3.16 -13.60 11.37
N ASP A 732 3.60 -14.65 12.09
CA ASP A 732 3.59 -16.03 11.60
C ASP A 732 2.17 -16.57 11.27
N ASP A 733 1.13 -15.96 11.83
CA ASP A 733 -0.28 -16.30 11.61
C ASP A 733 -0.94 -15.49 10.48
N MET A 734 -0.30 -14.44 9.97
CA MET A 734 -0.85 -13.62 8.89
C MET A 734 -0.06 -13.81 7.60
N ARG A 735 -0.76 -13.87 6.48
CA ARG A 735 -0.16 -13.93 5.15
C ARG A 735 -0.88 -13.00 4.20
N TYR A 736 -0.12 -12.29 3.38
CA TYR A 736 -0.62 -11.29 2.46
C TYR A 736 -0.10 -11.52 1.05
N GLY A 737 -0.82 -11.02 0.05
CA GLY A 737 -0.37 -11.04 -1.33
C GLY A 737 -1.26 -10.21 -2.25
N TYR A 738 -0.73 -9.88 -3.42
CA TYR A 738 -1.42 -9.09 -4.44
C TYR A 738 -1.54 -9.85 -5.75
N THR A 739 -2.69 -9.74 -6.43
CA THR A 739 -2.80 -10.15 -7.84
C THR A 739 -2.31 -9.03 -8.77
N SER A 740 -2.02 -9.33 -10.05
CA SER A 740 -1.72 -8.28 -11.04
C SER A 740 -2.90 -7.33 -11.31
N TYR A 741 -4.11 -7.68 -10.86
CA TYR A 741 -5.27 -6.79 -10.88
C TYR A 741 -5.25 -5.74 -9.75
N GLY A 742 -4.34 -5.88 -8.78
CA GLY A 742 -4.33 -5.08 -7.56
C GLY A 742 -5.29 -5.57 -6.48
N THR A 743 -5.81 -6.79 -6.59
CA THR A 743 -6.57 -7.44 -5.52
C THR A 743 -5.64 -7.81 -4.38
N HIS A 744 -5.92 -7.34 -3.18
CA HIS A 744 -5.16 -7.67 -1.98
C HIS A 744 -5.83 -8.82 -1.23
N VAL A 745 -5.05 -9.84 -0.85
CA VAL A 745 -5.52 -11.02 -0.12
C VAL A 745 -4.84 -11.08 1.22
N THR A 746 -5.62 -11.27 2.28
CA THR A 746 -5.16 -11.54 3.64
C THR A 746 -5.67 -12.91 4.08
N HIS A 747 -4.76 -13.77 4.52
CA HIS A 747 -5.05 -15.09 5.07
C HIS A 747 -4.54 -15.16 6.50
N HIS A 748 -5.45 -15.32 7.46
CA HIS A 748 -5.13 -15.49 8.88
C HIS A 748 -5.27 -16.97 9.25
N HIS A 749 -4.16 -17.57 9.69
CA HIS A 749 -4.06 -18.93 10.19
C HIS A 749 -3.65 -18.89 11.67
N PRO A 750 -4.61 -18.66 12.59
CA PRO A 750 -4.33 -18.50 14.02
C PRO A 750 -3.67 -19.75 14.62
N VAL A 751 -2.61 -19.56 15.43
CA VAL A 751 -1.84 -20.67 16.02
C VAL A 751 -2.65 -21.48 17.05
N ASP A 752 -3.60 -20.83 17.73
CA ASP A 752 -4.38 -21.41 18.83
C ASP A 752 -5.86 -21.64 18.49
N GLU A 753 -6.33 -21.14 17.35
CA GLU A 753 -7.69 -21.40 16.86
C GLU A 753 -7.64 -22.45 15.75
N LYS A 754 -8.80 -23.00 15.38
CA LYS A 754 -8.85 -24.14 14.48
C LYS A 754 -9.33 -23.81 13.07
N ALA A 755 -9.76 -22.57 12.87
CA ALA A 755 -10.32 -22.12 11.62
C ALA A 755 -9.60 -20.88 11.10
N ASP A 756 -9.46 -20.84 9.78
CA ASP A 756 -8.77 -19.77 9.08
C ASP A 756 -9.76 -18.67 8.73
N THR A 757 -9.26 -17.46 8.51
CA THR A 757 -10.04 -16.41 7.83
C THR A 757 -9.35 -15.98 6.55
N VAL A 758 -10.13 -15.70 5.52
CA VAL A 758 -9.62 -15.16 4.25
C VAL A 758 -10.39 -13.90 3.92
N THR A 759 -9.69 -12.77 3.86
CA THR A 759 -10.23 -11.48 3.41
C THR A 759 -9.60 -11.12 2.08
N ILE A 760 -10.42 -10.65 1.14
CA ILE A 760 -9.99 -10.21 -0.19
C ILE A 760 -10.56 -8.81 -0.43
N GLU A 761 -9.68 -7.85 -0.67
CA GLU A 761 -10.04 -6.49 -1.09
C GLU A 761 -10.00 -6.44 -2.62
N TYR A 762 -11.18 -6.53 -3.24
CA TYR A 762 -11.35 -6.61 -4.68
C TYR A 762 -11.71 -5.23 -5.25
N PRO A 763 -10.86 -4.65 -6.13
CA PRO A 763 -11.09 -3.31 -6.66
C PRO A 763 -12.13 -3.28 -7.79
N GLU A 764 -12.84 -2.15 -7.95
CA GLU A 764 -13.84 -1.97 -9.02
C GLU A 764 -13.21 -1.94 -10.43
N ASN A 765 -11.97 -1.44 -10.53
CA ASN A 765 -11.14 -1.49 -11.72
C ASN A 765 -9.75 -2.01 -11.34
N GLN A 766 -8.94 -2.38 -12.34
CA GLN A 766 -7.55 -2.76 -12.10
C GLN A 766 -6.80 -1.63 -11.40
N ARG A 767 -6.07 -1.95 -10.33
CA ARG A 767 -5.13 -0.99 -9.72
C ARG A 767 -3.77 -1.13 -10.36
N PHE A 768 -3.22 -0.02 -10.82
CA PHE A 768 -1.91 0.02 -11.48
C PHE A 768 -0.85 0.56 -10.54
N ALA A 769 0.37 0.06 -10.65
CA ALA A 769 1.47 0.59 -9.88
C ALA A 769 1.87 1.98 -10.39
N GLN A 770 1.94 2.95 -9.48
CA GLN A 770 2.19 4.35 -9.78
C GLN A 770 3.69 4.63 -9.61
N VAL A 771 4.43 4.62 -10.71
CA VAL A 771 5.85 4.99 -10.73
C VAL A 771 6.00 6.36 -11.35
N ARG A 772 6.91 7.18 -10.81
CA ARG A 772 7.16 8.54 -11.28
C ARG A 772 8.64 8.78 -11.51
N ILE A 773 8.98 9.38 -12.64
CA ILE A 773 10.32 9.92 -12.90
C ILE A 773 10.27 11.42 -12.58
N LEU A 774 11.08 11.83 -11.61
CA LEU A 774 11.20 13.21 -11.15
C LEU A 774 12.34 13.91 -11.89
N GLY A 775 12.22 15.20 -12.15
CA GLY A 775 13.27 16.09 -12.64
C GLY A 775 13.42 17.34 -11.78
N ASN A 776 14.57 18.01 -11.88
CA ASN A 776 14.95 19.19 -11.07
C ASN A 776 15.12 18.90 -9.57
N THR A 777 15.52 17.68 -9.21
CA THR A 777 15.62 17.22 -7.82
C THR A 777 16.74 17.91 -7.03
N GLN A 778 17.76 18.50 -7.68
CA GLN A 778 18.82 19.26 -6.99
C GLN A 778 18.40 20.66 -6.51
N THR A 779 17.15 21.08 -6.78
CA THR A 779 16.64 22.38 -6.34
C THR A 779 16.10 22.36 -4.89
N GLU A 780 15.87 21.17 -4.33
CA GLU A 780 15.62 20.94 -2.90
C GLU A 780 16.91 21.06 -2.08
#